data_AF-A0A968Z5K9-F1
#
_entry.id   AF-A0A968Z5K9-F1
#
_cell.length_a   1.000
_cell.length_b   1.000
_cell.length_c   1.000
_cell.angle_alpha   90.00
_cell.angle_beta   90.00
_cell.angle_gamma   90.00
#
_symmetry.space_group_name_H-M   'P 1'
#
loop_
_entity.id
_entity.type
_entity.pdbx_description
1 polymer ?
#
loop_
_entity_poly.entity_id
_entity_poly.type
_entity_poly.pdbx_seq_one_letter_code
_entity_poly.pdbx_strand_id
1 'polypeptide(L)'
;MLLNPNGILFGRNAKLDIGGSFFATTAQSIKFADGTEFSATETQTTPLLTVSVPIGLQIENAASSIDVQGANLDVPLRETLALIGGDVNVSNGCLQAPGGRIELGGLAASGTVNLNNNSSLSFPDGVTRADVLLTDFSNVDVRADGGGDISIQARNLNILAGSQIAAGISAGNVSKRDRAGDIEINATGKITLNDNSFITNSIDFNSLPNDETFGNGGDINVTTDSLIINNGSRLITSTYTEGNAGDININARNTISLNGVGEDDLPSVISSIVGLLGFQTYKSKGNAGDLNITTGSLFVTNGGGLVSGTAGDGNAGDVTIAARARVVFDGVGRNGIPSNVSSTVGLIFPTEGKGQGQGGKIHITAESLSVTNGAFLSTGSILGKGNAGNLILEADTISFKGIGINGTPSAAFSTLGQGIEGQGENITIKTDKLSVTDGAILATFTVGKGDAGDISIEARHSVNISGVNFRGFIENPGLIGRLKLIFGFNPIGLSTGLYSSTELGGQGKGGNIFINTPVFRVADGAIINAQTLNNRDGGNITINADTLEATGGGQVITTTRDIGNAGEIQVNADRVNISGSDPTYRSRVQKFKLDTVRNQGAASGLFANTESNSVGDGGNIFLDANTITLQDEARITVDSNGRGRGGNIDLEADILTLDNRAFLSAETLSDRGGNITLSIGDLLLLRRNSRISTTAQGMVAMLRLMLVFLRLFQRKIAILQPMPLKVEED
;
A
#
# COMPACT_ATOMS: atom_id res chain seq x y z
N MET A 1 30.88 -16.85 33.81
CA MET A 1 31.47 -15.95 32.79
C MET A 1 32.80 -16.53 32.34
N LEU A 2 33.06 -16.53 31.04
CA LEU A 2 34.31 -16.91 30.39
C LEU A 2 34.93 -15.65 29.76
N LEU A 3 36.12 -15.26 30.22
CA LEU A 3 36.86 -14.09 29.74
C LEU A 3 38.15 -14.55 29.06
N ASN A 4 38.32 -14.28 27.78
CA ASN A 4 39.57 -14.57 27.06
C ASN A 4 39.84 -13.53 25.96
N PRO A 5 40.76 -12.57 26.18
CA PRO A 5 41.07 -11.51 25.22
C PRO A 5 41.63 -12.01 23.88
N ASN A 6 42.17 -13.23 23.83
CA ASN A 6 42.79 -13.79 22.64
C ASN A 6 41.79 -14.34 21.62
N GLY A 7 40.50 -14.40 21.97
CA GLY A 7 39.45 -14.99 21.14
C GLY A 7 38.87 -16.26 21.77
N ILE A 8 37.67 -16.64 21.31
CA ILE A 8 36.97 -17.82 21.80
C ILE A 8 36.43 -18.60 20.60
N LEU A 9 36.74 -19.90 20.52
CA LEU A 9 36.21 -20.81 19.51
C LEU A 9 35.40 -21.92 20.16
N PHE A 10 34.11 -22.00 19.83
CA PHE A 10 33.25 -23.13 20.13
C PHE A 10 33.11 -24.01 18.88
N GLY A 11 33.83 -25.13 18.85
CA GLY A 11 33.76 -26.09 17.74
C GLY A 11 32.52 -27.01 17.80
N ARG A 12 32.30 -27.81 16.76
CA ARG A 12 31.07 -28.59 16.50
C ARG A 12 30.55 -29.47 17.65
N ASN A 13 31.44 -29.90 18.55
CA ASN A 13 31.08 -30.76 19.68
C ASN A 13 31.05 -30.01 21.02
N ALA A 14 31.25 -28.69 21.02
CA ALA A 14 31.16 -27.88 22.22
C ALA A 14 29.72 -27.84 22.73
N LYS A 15 29.58 -27.95 24.05
CA LYS A 15 28.31 -27.88 24.78
C LYS A 15 28.54 -27.17 26.11
N LEU A 16 27.56 -26.40 26.55
CA LEU A 16 27.51 -25.85 27.90
C LEU A 16 26.79 -26.83 28.83
N ASP A 17 27.42 -27.15 29.97
CA ASP A 17 26.82 -27.93 31.06
C ASP A 17 26.94 -27.10 32.34
N ILE A 18 25.99 -26.18 32.52
CA ILE A 18 26.01 -25.14 33.55
C ILE A 18 24.60 -24.95 34.12
N GLY A 19 24.54 -24.48 35.38
CA GLY A 19 23.28 -24.29 36.10
C GLY A 19 22.64 -22.90 36.00
N GLY A 20 23.15 -22.01 35.15
CA GLY A 20 22.66 -20.64 35.04
C GLY A 20 23.16 -19.91 33.79
N SER A 21 23.06 -18.58 33.80
CA SER A 21 23.47 -17.70 32.70
C SER A 21 24.95 -17.87 32.28
N PHE A 22 25.22 -17.72 30.99
CA PHE A 22 26.54 -17.78 30.40
C PHE A 22 26.91 -16.46 29.71
N PHE A 23 28.05 -15.91 30.06
CA PHE A 23 28.65 -14.75 29.40
C PHE A 23 30.01 -15.19 28.88
N ALA A 24 30.23 -15.16 27.56
CA ALA A 24 31.53 -15.33 26.94
C ALA A 24 31.99 -13.99 26.37
N THR A 25 33.21 -13.59 26.72
CA THR A 25 33.72 -12.30 26.30
C THR A 25 35.21 -12.30 25.98
N THR A 26 35.58 -11.50 24.99
CA THR A 26 36.98 -11.23 24.61
C THR A 26 37.45 -9.86 25.11
N ALA A 27 36.74 -9.29 26.09
CA ALA A 27 37.19 -8.15 26.87
C ALA A 27 38.50 -8.46 27.62
N GLN A 28 39.23 -7.40 27.98
CA GLN A 28 40.48 -7.47 28.73
C GLN A 28 40.22 -7.51 30.24
N SER A 29 39.17 -6.85 30.71
CA SER A 29 38.83 -6.82 32.14
C SER A 29 37.33 -6.68 32.42
N ILE A 30 36.97 -6.95 33.67
CA ILE A 30 35.63 -6.78 34.24
C ILE A 30 35.72 -5.74 35.36
N LYS A 31 34.85 -4.74 35.30
CA LYS A 31 34.68 -3.72 36.35
C LYS A 31 33.53 -4.08 37.28
N PHE A 32 33.72 -3.85 38.58
CA PHE A 32 32.75 -4.11 39.64
C PHE A 32 32.27 -2.82 40.30
N ALA A 33 31.08 -2.85 40.91
CA ALA A 33 30.46 -1.67 41.53
C ALA A 33 31.22 -1.10 42.73
N ASP A 34 32.09 -1.90 43.36
CA ASP A 34 32.94 -1.47 44.48
C ASP A 34 34.26 -0.81 44.00
N GLY A 35 34.43 -0.65 42.69
CA GLY A 35 35.64 -0.12 42.07
C GLY A 35 36.74 -1.17 41.85
N THR A 36 36.51 -2.43 42.23
CA THR A 36 37.46 -3.50 41.91
C THR A 36 37.42 -3.83 40.42
N GLU A 37 38.56 -4.29 39.90
CA GLU A 37 38.73 -4.67 38.49
C GLU A 37 39.45 -6.01 38.40
N PHE A 38 38.86 -6.95 37.66
CA PHE A 38 39.48 -8.22 37.33
C PHE A 38 40.03 -8.14 35.91
N SER A 39 41.36 -8.19 35.74
CA SER A 39 42.02 -8.16 34.43
C SER A 39 42.52 -9.56 34.03
N ALA A 40 42.32 -9.92 32.75
CA ALA A 40 42.86 -11.13 32.14
C ALA A 40 44.21 -10.91 31.45
N THR A 41 44.67 -9.65 31.32
CA THR A 41 45.93 -9.28 30.67
C THR A 41 47.00 -8.87 31.68
N GLU A 42 46.60 -8.29 32.81
CA GLU A 42 47.51 -7.88 33.87
C GLU A 42 47.66 -8.99 34.93
N THR A 43 48.89 -9.32 35.28
CA THR A 43 49.17 -10.26 36.37
C THR A 43 48.87 -9.60 37.72
N GLN A 44 47.70 -9.90 38.26
CA GLN A 44 47.29 -9.55 39.62
C GLN A 44 48.24 -10.22 40.64
N THR A 45 49.01 -9.42 41.39
CA THR A 45 49.94 -9.94 42.43
C THR A 45 49.25 -10.18 43.78
N THR A 46 47.99 -9.78 43.92
CA THR A 46 47.16 -10.00 45.12
C THR A 46 45.85 -10.70 44.73
N PRO A 47 45.46 -11.81 45.39
CA PRO A 47 44.18 -12.45 45.13
C PRO A 47 43.03 -11.47 45.42
N LEU A 48 42.21 -11.16 44.41
CA LEU A 48 40.96 -10.42 44.63
C LEU A 48 39.85 -11.37 45.04
N LEU A 49 39.29 -11.11 46.22
CA LEU A 49 38.01 -11.63 46.67
C LEU A 49 37.06 -10.44 46.73
N THR A 50 36.20 -10.32 45.73
CA THR A 50 35.05 -9.41 45.77
C THR A 50 33.77 -10.21 45.59
N VAL A 51 32.71 -9.78 46.27
CA VAL A 51 31.33 -10.26 46.08
C VAL A 51 30.45 -9.16 45.46
N SER A 52 31.08 -8.09 44.96
CA SER A 52 30.39 -6.99 44.30
C SER A 52 29.84 -7.40 42.94
N VAL A 53 28.86 -6.65 42.44
CA VAL A 53 28.23 -6.93 41.15
C VAL A 53 29.11 -6.42 40.00
N PRO A 54 29.35 -7.22 38.95
CA PRO A 54 29.95 -6.74 37.71
C PRO A 54 29.07 -5.66 37.07
N ILE A 55 29.67 -4.55 36.66
CA ILE A 55 28.98 -3.41 36.05
C ILE A 55 29.47 -3.10 34.63
N GLY A 56 30.59 -3.69 34.18
CA GLY A 56 31.05 -3.47 32.81
C GLY A 56 32.22 -4.35 32.39
N LEU A 57 32.38 -4.47 31.08
CA LEU A 57 33.45 -5.18 30.39
C LEU A 57 34.33 -4.15 29.67
N GLN A 58 35.62 -4.11 29.97
CA GLN A 58 36.57 -3.24 29.25
C GLN A 58 37.11 -3.94 28.03
N ILE A 59 36.90 -3.32 26.87
CA ILE A 59 37.56 -3.68 25.64
C ILE A 59 38.66 -2.65 25.40
N GLU A 60 39.90 -3.11 25.40
CA GLU A 60 41.10 -2.31 25.13
C GLU A 60 41.63 -2.71 23.74
N ASN A 61 41.57 -1.79 22.77
CA ASN A 61 41.83 -2.03 21.35
C ASN A 61 40.76 -2.92 20.68
N ALA A 62 40.99 -3.33 19.44
CA ALA A 62 40.09 -4.25 18.75
C ALA A 62 40.15 -5.63 19.42
N ALA A 63 39.04 -6.06 20.03
CA ALA A 63 38.94 -7.37 20.66
C ALA A 63 38.95 -8.49 19.60
N SER A 64 39.47 -9.66 19.97
CA SER A 64 39.45 -10.85 19.11
C SER A 64 38.02 -11.41 18.93
N SER A 65 37.83 -12.22 17.89
CA SER A 65 36.53 -12.81 17.55
C SER A 65 36.04 -13.85 18.56
N ILE A 66 34.72 -14.02 18.58
CA ILE A 66 34.03 -15.17 19.16
C ILE A 66 33.41 -15.96 18.01
N ASP A 67 33.88 -17.18 17.80
CA ASP A 67 33.48 -18.04 16.68
C ASP A 67 32.74 -19.27 17.20
N VAL A 68 31.51 -19.49 16.71
CA VAL A 68 30.67 -20.66 16.99
C VAL A 68 30.54 -21.44 15.70
N GLN A 69 31.22 -22.59 15.62
CA GLN A 69 31.34 -23.40 14.40
C GLN A 69 30.70 -24.77 14.61
N GLY A 70 29.42 -24.89 14.28
CA GLY A 70 28.68 -26.15 14.42
C GLY A 70 28.25 -26.49 15.84
N ALA A 71 28.51 -25.64 16.83
CA ALA A 71 28.26 -25.93 18.24
C ALA A 71 26.80 -25.64 18.64
N ASN A 72 26.32 -26.34 19.66
CA ASN A 72 25.05 -26.02 20.33
C ASN A 72 25.34 -25.45 21.73
N LEU A 73 25.06 -24.17 21.92
CA LEU A 73 25.27 -23.46 23.17
C LEU A 73 23.91 -23.17 23.82
N ASP A 74 23.56 -23.98 24.82
CA ASP A 74 22.29 -23.89 25.51
C ASP A 74 22.50 -23.42 26.96
N VAL A 75 21.65 -22.52 27.43
CA VAL A 75 21.53 -22.18 28.86
C VAL A 75 20.20 -22.66 29.43
N PRO A 76 20.06 -22.81 30.76
CA PRO A 76 18.80 -23.20 31.37
C PRO A 76 17.65 -22.20 31.10
N LEU A 77 16.42 -22.63 31.38
CA LEU A 77 15.20 -21.83 31.21
C LEU A 77 15.32 -20.49 31.95
N ARG A 78 14.94 -19.38 31.30
CA ARG A 78 14.96 -17.99 31.82
C ARG A 78 16.34 -17.44 32.16
N GLU A 79 17.40 -18.07 31.67
CA GLU A 79 18.77 -17.59 31.84
C GLU A 79 19.27 -16.80 30.61
N THR A 80 20.39 -16.09 30.77
CA THR A 80 21.02 -15.29 29.71
C THR A 80 22.17 -16.03 29.03
N LEU A 81 22.24 -15.95 27.71
CA LEU A 81 23.41 -16.33 26.91
C LEU A 81 23.95 -15.09 26.19
N ALA A 82 25.13 -14.63 26.58
CA ALA A 82 25.74 -13.43 26.02
C ALA A 82 27.10 -13.72 25.38
N LEU A 83 27.29 -13.31 24.12
CA LEU A 83 28.56 -13.35 23.39
C LEU A 83 29.00 -11.91 23.09
N ILE A 84 30.04 -11.44 23.80
CA ILE A 84 30.40 -10.01 23.85
C ILE A 84 31.90 -9.81 23.61
N GLY A 85 32.32 -9.24 22.50
CA GLY A 85 33.76 -9.20 22.22
C GLY A 85 34.17 -8.35 21.04
N GLY A 86 35.01 -8.93 20.18
CA GLY A 86 35.22 -8.48 18.81
C GLY A 86 34.07 -8.97 17.93
N ASP A 87 34.38 -9.37 16.70
CA ASP A 87 33.38 -9.93 15.79
C ASP A 87 32.77 -11.22 16.38
N VAL A 88 31.45 -11.39 16.26
CA VAL A 88 30.74 -12.59 16.69
C VAL A 88 30.24 -13.33 15.45
N ASN A 89 30.82 -14.50 15.18
CA ASN A 89 30.50 -15.31 14.01
C ASN A 89 29.86 -16.64 14.42
N VAL A 90 28.70 -16.95 13.86
CA VAL A 90 28.00 -18.22 14.04
C VAL A 90 27.82 -18.85 12.67
N SER A 91 28.40 -20.03 12.47
CA SER A 91 28.28 -20.84 11.25
C SER A 91 27.79 -22.23 11.64
N ASN A 92 26.63 -22.63 11.12
CA ASN A 92 25.95 -23.88 11.46
C ASN A 92 25.79 -24.09 12.98
N GLY A 93 25.78 -23.02 13.76
CA GLY A 93 25.71 -23.04 15.22
C GLY A 93 24.30 -22.79 15.72
N CYS A 94 24.01 -23.22 16.93
CA CYS A 94 22.73 -22.98 17.59
C CYS A 94 22.96 -22.37 18.97
N LEU A 95 22.37 -21.20 19.20
CA LEU A 95 22.41 -20.46 20.46
C LEU A 95 21.01 -20.48 21.08
N GLN A 96 20.85 -21.11 22.24
CA GLN A 96 19.54 -21.28 22.88
C GLN A 96 19.52 -20.70 24.30
N ALA A 97 18.55 -19.82 24.55
CA ALA A 97 18.22 -19.35 25.90
C ALA A 97 16.70 -19.35 26.10
N PRO A 98 16.08 -20.53 26.27
CA PRO A 98 14.63 -20.67 26.30
C PRO A 98 14.00 -19.79 27.39
N GLY A 99 13.11 -18.90 27.01
CA GLY A 99 12.39 -18.01 27.93
C GLY A 99 13.27 -16.95 28.59
N GLY A 100 14.52 -16.85 28.16
CA GLY A 100 15.57 -16.03 28.75
C GLY A 100 15.99 -14.91 27.82
N ARG A 101 17.30 -14.67 27.73
CA ARG A 101 17.87 -13.56 26.96
C ARG A 101 19.07 -14.01 26.14
N ILE A 102 19.14 -13.59 24.88
CA ILE A 102 20.39 -13.65 24.09
C ILE A 102 20.90 -12.24 23.82
N GLU A 103 22.17 -12.00 24.12
CA GLU A 103 22.88 -10.73 23.84
C GLU A 103 24.07 -11.00 22.93
N LEU A 104 24.07 -10.43 21.71
CA LEU A 104 25.19 -10.56 20.77
C LEU A 104 25.75 -9.18 20.42
N GLY A 105 27.07 -9.02 20.51
CA GLY A 105 27.69 -7.79 20.04
C GLY A 105 29.15 -7.65 20.41
N GLY A 106 29.72 -6.52 20.05
CA GLY A 106 31.13 -6.28 20.30
C GLY A 106 31.61 -4.87 19.98
N LEU A 107 32.84 -4.57 20.36
CA LEU A 107 33.53 -3.34 20.03
C LEU A 107 34.78 -3.65 19.19
N ALA A 108 34.94 -2.90 18.10
CA ALA A 108 36.15 -2.92 17.26
C ALA A 108 37.16 -1.82 17.67
N ALA A 109 36.84 -1.05 18.70
CA ALA A 109 37.68 0.00 19.26
C ALA A 109 37.55 0.01 20.79
N SER A 110 38.48 0.68 21.46
CA SER A 110 38.49 0.74 22.92
C SER A 110 37.22 1.36 23.48
N GLY A 111 36.62 0.71 24.47
CA GLY A 111 35.40 1.17 25.12
C GLY A 111 34.93 0.24 26.22
N THR A 112 33.89 0.67 26.94
CA THR A 112 33.26 -0.11 28.01
C THR A 112 31.87 -0.52 27.60
N VAL A 113 31.59 -1.83 27.59
CA VAL A 113 30.21 -2.35 27.53
C VAL A 113 29.69 -2.47 28.95
N ASN A 114 28.62 -1.77 29.30
CA ASN A 114 28.05 -1.83 30.64
C ASN A 114 27.13 -3.05 30.80
N LEU A 115 27.22 -3.70 31.96
CA LEU A 115 26.35 -4.80 32.37
C LEU A 115 25.24 -4.24 33.26
N ASN A 116 24.00 -4.32 32.79
CA ASN A 116 22.85 -3.84 33.55
C ASN A 116 22.35 -4.92 34.52
N ASN A 117 21.63 -4.52 35.58
CA ASN A 117 21.13 -5.43 36.62
C ASN A 117 20.18 -6.54 36.10
N ASN A 118 19.58 -6.35 34.93
CA ASN A 118 18.69 -7.31 34.27
C ASN A 118 19.40 -8.17 33.21
N SER A 119 20.74 -8.26 33.28
CA SER A 119 21.59 -8.98 32.31
C SER A 119 21.61 -8.40 30.89
N SER A 120 20.95 -7.26 30.64
CA SER A 120 21.07 -6.54 29.37
C SER A 120 22.38 -5.75 29.28
N LEU A 121 22.76 -5.41 28.05
CA LEU A 121 24.01 -4.71 27.77
C LEU A 121 23.76 -3.29 27.28
N SER A 122 24.60 -2.35 27.70
CA SER A 122 24.61 -0.99 27.15
C SER A 122 25.96 -0.71 26.49
N PHE A 123 25.93 -0.37 25.20
CA PHE A 123 27.13 -0.07 24.42
C PHE A 123 27.41 1.44 24.45
N PRO A 124 28.70 1.85 24.47
CA PRO A 124 29.08 3.25 24.53
C PRO A 124 28.85 3.97 23.19
N ASP A 125 28.42 5.23 23.26
CA ASP A 125 28.26 6.09 22.09
C ASP A 125 29.62 6.48 21.49
N GLY A 126 29.66 6.65 20.16
CA GLY A 126 30.86 7.10 19.45
C GLY A 126 31.99 6.07 19.34
N VAL A 127 31.84 4.88 19.94
CA VAL A 127 32.80 3.78 19.80
C VAL A 127 32.38 2.88 18.65
N THR A 128 33.35 2.47 17.82
CA THR A 128 33.08 1.58 16.69
C THR A 128 32.72 0.18 17.20
N ARG A 129 31.53 -0.30 16.81
CA ARG A 129 31.07 -1.66 17.13
C ARG A 129 31.74 -2.70 16.22
N ALA A 130 31.79 -3.93 16.68
CA ALA A 130 32.22 -5.09 15.89
C ALA A 130 31.04 -5.66 15.07
N ASP A 131 31.34 -6.54 14.11
CA ASP A 131 30.31 -7.15 13.27
C ASP A 131 29.72 -8.42 13.90
N VAL A 132 28.50 -8.75 13.49
CA VAL A 132 27.83 -10.02 13.82
C VAL A 132 27.46 -10.74 12.51
N LEU A 133 27.83 -12.01 12.40
CA LEU A 133 27.55 -12.86 11.25
C LEU A 133 26.85 -14.15 11.69
N LEU A 134 25.69 -14.43 11.10
CA LEU A 134 24.99 -15.71 11.16
C LEU A 134 24.94 -16.31 9.76
N THR A 135 25.49 -17.50 9.57
CA THR A 135 25.53 -18.18 8.26
C THR A 135 25.34 -19.69 8.39
N ASP A 136 25.08 -20.35 7.25
CA ASP A 136 24.99 -21.81 7.12
C ASP A 136 23.94 -22.41 8.06
N PHE A 137 22.70 -21.92 8.00
CA PHE A 137 21.58 -22.37 8.83
C PHE A 137 21.80 -22.19 10.35
N SER A 138 22.54 -21.16 10.76
CA SER A 138 22.70 -20.85 12.18
C SER A 138 21.38 -20.41 12.82
N ASN A 139 21.19 -20.74 14.09
CA ASN A 139 19.97 -20.46 14.83
C ASN A 139 20.25 -19.70 16.14
N VAL A 140 19.51 -18.63 16.40
CA VAL A 140 19.50 -17.87 17.65
C VAL A 140 18.08 -17.89 18.19
N ASP A 141 17.83 -18.59 19.30
CA ASP A 141 16.47 -18.93 19.73
C ASP A 141 16.24 -18.72 21.23
N VAL A 142 15.17 -18.00 21.57
CA VAL A 142 14.73 -17.76 22.96
C VAL A 142 13.29 -18.20 23.22
N ARG A 143 12.64 -18.87 22.26
CA ARG A 143 11.23 -19.26 22.36
C ARG A 143 10.99 -20.22 23.53
N ALA A 144 9.97 -19.93 24.34
CA ALA A 144 9.51 -20.76 25.46
C ALA A 144 8.05 -20.42 25.86
N ASP A 145 7.57 -20.94 26.99
CA ASP A 145 6.21 -20.74 27.52
C ASP A 145 5.91 -19.31 28.00
N GLY A 146 6.93 -18.50 28.29
CA GLY A 146 6.79 -17.11 28.80
C GLY A 146 7.49 -16.03 27.98
N GLY A 147 7.93 -16.35 26.75
CA GLY A 147 8.70 -15.45 25.89
C GLY A 147 10.17 -15.28 26.32
N GLY A 148 11.01 -14.73 25.43
CA GLY A 148 12.39 -14.36 25.74
C GLY A 148 12.84 -13.20 24.83
N ASP A 149 13.88 -12.49 25.25
CA ASP A 149 14.38 -11.29 24.55
C ASP A 149 15.66 -11.59 23.76
N ILE A 150 15.81 -10.98 22.59
CA ILE A 150 17.07 -11.00 21.84
C ILE A 150 17.53 -9.57 21.61
N SER A 151 18.78 -9.27 21.93
CA SER A 151 19.41 -7.98 21.68
C SER A 151 20.71 -8.16 20.89
N ILE A 152 20.84 -7.41 19.79
CA ILE A 152 22.02 -7.42 18.92
C ILE A 152 22.56 -6.01 18.75
N GLN A 153 23.83 -5.82 19.12
CA GLN A 153 24.54 -4.55 19.07
C GLN A 153 25.77 -4.69 18.18
N ALA A 154 25.67 -4.23 16.93
CA ALA A 154 26.70 -4.49 15.92
C ALA A 154 27.09 -3.22 15.13
N ARG A 155 28.17 -3.31 14.35
CA ARG A 155 28.39 -2.41 13.22
C ARG A 155 27.61 -2.92 12.03
N ASN A 156 27.94 -4.10 11.51
CA ASN A 156 27.11 -4.79 10.53
C ASN A 156 26.52 -6.07 11.14
N LEU A 157 25.26 -6.37 10.78
CA LEU A 157 24.64 -7.67 11.03
C LEU A 157 24.35 -8.35 9.70
N ASN A 158 24.92 -9.53 9.48
CA ASN A 158 24.65 -10.33 8.29
C ASN A 158 24.00 -11.65 8.71
N ILE A 159 22.81 -11.93 8.19
CA ILE A 159 22.06 -13.17 8.38
C ILE A 159 21.90 -13.80 7.00
N LEU A 160 22.63 -14.88 6.77
CA LEU A 160 22.83 -15.46 5.44
C LEU A 160 22.49 -16.95 5.44
N ALA A 161 22.26 -17.49 4.24
CA ALA A 161 22.19 -18.93 3.96
C ALA A 161 21.24 -19.67 4.91
N GLY A 162 19.97 -19.24 4.96
CA GLY A 162 18.94 -19.89 5.76
C GLY A 162 19.02 -19.66 7.27
N SER A 163 19.95 -18.82 7.75
CA SER A 163 20.09 -18.56 9.20
C SER A 163 18.91 -17.80 9.78
N GLN A 164 18.67 -17.99 11.09
CA GLN A 164 17.48 -17.55 11.79
C GLN A 164 17.77 -16.86 13.14
N ILE A 165 16.99 -15.83 13.44
CA ILE A 165 16.79 -15.26 14.78
C ILE A 165 15.32 -15.46 15.16
N ALA A 166 15.05 -16.06 16.32
CA ALA A 166 13.72 -16.45 16.76
C ALA A 166 13.43 -16.08 18.22
N ALA A 167 12.49 -15.15 18.41
CA ALA A 167 11.78 -14.94 19.66
C ALA A 167 10.32 -15.40 19.48
N GLY A 168 9.57 -15.42 20.58
CA GLY A 168 8.20 -15.89 20.54
C GLY A 168 7.79 -16.75 21.73
N ILE A 169 6.60 -17.31 21.61
CA ILE A 169 6.04 -18.26 22.58
C ILE A 169 6.02 -19.65 21.92
N SER A 170 6.60 -20.66 22.56
CA SER A 170 6.50 -22.05 22.10
C SER A 170 5.24 -22.72 22.64
N ALA A 171 4.73 -23.75 21.94
CA ALA A 171 3.57 -24.51 22.41
C ALA A 171 3.78 -25.14 23.81
N GLY A 172 2.77 -25.04 24.68
CA GLY A 172 2.83 -25.44 26.09
C GLY A 172 1.63 -24.91 26.89
N ASN A 173 1.73 -24.85 28.24
CA ASN A 173 0.70 -24.28 29.12
C ASN A 173 0.68 -22.74 29.02
N VAL A 174 0.27 -22.22 27.87
CA VAL A 174 0.24 -20.79 27.55
C VAL A 174 -1.16 -20.21 27.76
N SER A 175 -1.22 -18.95 28.17
CA SER A 175 -2.43 -18.18 28.41
C SER A 175 -2.63 -17.10 27.35
N LYS A 176 -3.88 -16.68 27.12
CA LYS A 176 -4.19 -15.52 26.23
C LYS A 176 -3.54 -14.21 26.65
N ARG A 177 -3.05 -14.11 27.90
CA ARG A 177 -2.38 -12.93 28.44
C ARG A 177 -0.87 -12.95 28.24
N ASP A 178 -0.32 -14.07 27.81
CA ASP A 178 1.12 -14.20 27.63
C ASP A 178 1.54 -13.37 26.41
N ARG A 179 2.70 -12.72 26.51
CA ARG A 179 3.28 -11.91 25.44
C ARG A 179 4.72 -12.37 25.26
N ALA A 180 5.16 -12.57 24.03
CA ALA A 180 6.55 -12.88 23.75
C ALA A 180 7.46 -11.69 24.12
N GLY A 181 8.71 -11.98 24.49
CA GLY A 181 9.75 -10.96 24.58
C GLY A 181 10.06 -10.35 23.21
N ASP A 182 10.83 -9.27 23.19
CA ASP A 182 11.06 -8.47 21.99
C ASP A 182 12.41 -8.81 21.33
N ILE A 183 12.56 -8.47 20.05
CA ILE A 183 13.84 -8.52 19.34
C ILE A 183 14.31 -7.09 19.09
N GLU A 184 15.44 -6.71 19.67
CA GLU A 184 16.08 -5.40 19.53
C GLU A 184 17.37 -5.53 18.72
N ILE A 185 17.44 -4.89 17.54
CA ILE A 185 18.63 -4.92 16.68
C ILE A 185 19.09 -3.49 16.42
N ASN A 186 20.31 -3.19 16.86
CA ASN A 186 20.94 -1.89 16.66
C ASN A 186 22.30 -2.07 15.97
N ALA A 187 22.30 -1.81 14.66
CA ALA A 187 23.49 -1.84 13.81
C ALA A 187 23.91 -0.40 13.46
N THR A 188 25.15 0.01 13.71
CA THR A 188 25.59 1.37 13.30
C THR A 188 25.81 1.51 11.79
N GLY A 189 26.13 0.39 11.14
CA GLY A 189 26.22 0.18 9.70
C GLY A 189 25.02 -0.60 9.18
N LYS A 190 25.26 -1.64 8.37
CA LYS A 190 24.23 -2.31 7.57
C LYS A 190 23.67 -3.58 8.23
N ILE A 191 22.38 -3.83 8.04
CA ILE A 191 21.75 -5.13 8.28
C ILE A 191 21.44 -5.78 6.93
N THR A 192 21.88 -7.03 6.74
CA THR A 192 21.61 -7.82 5.53
C THR A 192 20.96 -9.14 5.91
N LEU A 193 19.78 -9.42 5.37
CA LEU A 193 19.18 -10.75 5.32
C LEU A 193 19.20 -11.23 3.86
N ASN A 194 19.78 -12.41 3.62
CA ASN A 194 19.87 -12.98 2.28
C ASN A 194 19.67 -14.49 2.28
N ASP A 195 19.23 -15.01 1.14
CA ASP A 195 19.12 -16.45 0.85
C ASP A 195 18.24 -17.18 1.88
N ASN A 196 16.96 -16.79 1.92
CA ASN A 196 15.97 -17.37 2.82
C ASN A 196 16.37 -17.30 4.31
N SER A 197 17.05 -16.24 4.73
CA SER A 197 17.25 -15.95 6.16
C SER A 197 16.07 -15.24 6.81
N PHE A 198 15.86 -15.47 8.11
CA PHE A 198 14.65 -14.99 8.80
C PHE A 198 14.93 -14.36 10.18
N ILE A 199 14.21 -13.28 10.50
CA ILE A 199 14.02 -12.78 11.86
C ILE A 199 12.55 -12.97 12.17
N THR A 200 12.22 -13.66 13.26
CA THR A 200 10.83 -13.96 13.63
C THR A 200 10.56 -13.73 15.10
N ASN A 201 9.44 -13.08 15.40
CA ASN A 201 8.83 -13.05 16.72
C ASN A 201 7.44 -13.68 16.63
N SER A 202 7.36 -14.98 16.89
CA SER A 202 6.20 -15.78 16.50
C SER A 202 5.73 -16.73 17.59
N ILE A 203 4.42 -16.86 17.71
CA ILE A 203 3.81 -17.89 18.57
C ILE A 203 3.81 -19.21 17.79
N ASP A 204 4.68 -20.13 18.18
CA ASP A 204 4.92 -21.37 17.46
C ASP A 204 3.75 -22.36 17.62
N PHE A 205 3.36 -23.01 16.52
CA PHE A 205 2.27 -23.98 16.51
C PHE A 205 2.85 -25.40 16.57
N ASN A 206 2.63 -26.13 17.66
CA ASN A 206 2.82 -27.57 17.63
C ASN A 206 1.67 -28.21 16.85
N SER A 207 2.01 -29.12 15.94
CA SER A 207 1.11 -29.82 15.01
C SER A 207 0.07 -30.74 15.67
N LEU A 208 -0.20 -30.62 16.97
CA LEU A 208 -1.19 -31.43 17.66
C LEU A 208 -2.58 -30.80 17.45
N PRO A 209 -3.58 -31.54 16.92
CA PRO A 209 -4.89 -31.00 16.52
C PRO A 209 -5.74 -30.37 17.65
N ASN A 210 -5.24 -30.37 18.89
CA ASN A 210 -5.99 -30.09 20.10
C ASN A 210 -5.32 -29.04 21.02
N ASP A 211 -4.11 -28.57 20.71
CA ASP A 211 -3.44 -27.55 21.53
C ASP A 211 -3.89 -26.16 21.07
N GLU A 212 -4.73 -25.53 21.89
CA GLU A 212 -5.01 -24.12 21.75
C GLU A 212 -3.77 -23.33 22.19
N THR A 213 -2.89 -23.01 21.25
CA THR A 213 -1.81 -22.05 21.48
C THR A 213 -2.43 -20.65 21.52
N PHE A 214 -2.09 -19.87 22.54
CA PHE A 214 -2.60 -18.53 22.78
C PHE A 214 -1.45 -17.59 23.13
N GLY A 215 -1.60 -16.30 22.85
CA GLY A 215 -0.69 -15.26 23.33
C GLY A 215 -0.53 -14.12 22.34
N ASN A 216 0.25 -13.10 22.69
CA ASN A 216 0.57 -11.98 21.82
C ASN A 216 2.03 -12.05 21.35
N GLY A 217 2.27 -11.72 20.09
CA GLY A 217 3.62 -11.55 19.56
C GLY A 217 4.33 -10.40 20.25
N GLY A 218 5.65 -10.52 20.42
CA GLY A 218 6.50 -9.41 20.82
C GLY A 218 6.90 -8.60 19.60
N ASP A 219 7.49 -7.43 19.85
CA ASP A 219 7.83 -6.47 18.82
C ASP A 219 9.22 -6.80 18.21
N ILE A 220 9.46 -6.29 17.01
CA ILE A 220 10.80 -6.27 16.40
C ILE A 220 11.20 -4.83 16.14
N ASN A 221 12.27 -4.39 16.79
CA ASN A 221 12.80 -3.04 16.67
C ASN A 221 14.17 -3.09 15.97
N VAL A 222 14.32 -2.29 14.93
CA VAL A 222 15.52 -2.25 14.10
C VAL A 222 16.01 -0.82 13.94
N THR A 223 17.22 -0.54 14.39
CA THR A 223 17.94 0.71 14.11
C THR A 223 19.18 0.39 13.28
N THR A 224 19.33 1.05 12.12
CA THR A 224 20.44 0.78 11.20
C THR A 224 20.86 1.97 10.34
N ASP A 225 22.04 1.94 9.72
CA ASP A 225 22.29 2.76 8.52
C ASP A 225 21.38 2.34 7.37
N SER A 226 21.41 1.05 7.04
CA SER A 226 20.72 0.50 5.87
C SER A 226 20.26 -0.92 6.13
N LEU A 227 19.01 -1.23 5.76
CA LEU A 227 18.44 -2.58 5.84
C LEU A 227 18.26 -3.16 4.44
N ILE A 228 18.79 -4.36 4.20
CA ILE A 228 18.63 -5.08 2.95
C ILE A 228 18.05 -6.47 3.22
N ILE A 229 16.94 -6.79 2.58
CA ILE A 229 16.24 -8.07 2.65
C ILE A 229 16.05 -8.59 1.22
N ASN A 230 16.75 -9.67 0.87
CA ASN A 230 16.81 -10.19 -0.49
C ASN A 230 16.50 -11.69 -0.54
N ASN A 231 16.23 -12.20 -1.74
CA ASN A 231 16.20 -13.64 -2.05
C ASN A 231 15.32 -14.45 -1.07
N GLY A 232 14.09 -13.99 -0.81
CA GLY A 232 13.10 -14.71 0.01
C GLY A 232 13.31 -14.59 1.52
N SER A 233 14.26 -13.75 1.96
CA SER A 233 14.43 -13.43 3.37
C SER A 233 13.27 -12.66 4.00
N ARG A 234 13.06 -12.83 5.31
CA ARG A 234 11.84 -12.34 5.98
C ARG A 234 12.11 -11.75 7.36
N LEU A 235 11.40 -10.68 7.70
CA LEU A 235 11.32 -10.12 9.06
C LEU A 235 9.85 -10.13 9.48
N ILE A 236 9.50 -10.95 10.48
CA ILE A 236 8.11 -11.33 10.73
C ILE A 236 7.76 -11.25 12.21
N THR A 237 6.63 -10.63 12.54
CA THR A 237 5.90 -10.90 13.77
C THR A 237 4.62 -11.66 13.41
N SER A 238 4.26 -12.71 14.16
CA SER A 238 3.06 -13.46 13.82
C SER A 238 2.40 -14.26 14.94
N THR A 239 1.08 -14.40 14.86
CA THR A 239 0.31 -15.38 15.64
C THR A 239 -0.43 -16.32 14.68
N TYR A 240 -0.45 -17.63 14.98
CA TYR A 240 -1.10 -18.62 14.10
C TYR A 240 -2.58 -18.85 14.46
N THR A 241 -2.93 -18.67 15.73
CA THR A 241 -4.25 -18.98 16.32
C THR A 241 -4.87 -17.72 16.93
N GLU A 242 -4.97 -17.58 18.25
CA GLU A 242 -5.59 -16.43 18.92
C GLU A 242 -4.57 -15.58 19.69
N GLY A 243 -4.64 -14.26 19.42
CA GLY A 243 -3.89 -13.17 20.03
C GLY A 243 -3.23 -12.26 18.99
N ASN A 244 -2.78 -11.09 19.42
CA ASN A 244 -2.32 -10.04 18.52
C ASN A 244 -0.88 -10.27 18.07
N ALA A 245 -0.56 -9.96 16.81
CA ALA A 245 0.83 -9.91 16.36
C ALA A 245 1.52 -8.66 16.91
N GLY A 246 2.84 -8.73 17.10
CA GLY A 246 3.63 -7.58 17.55
C GLY A 246 3.90 -6.57 16.44
N ASP A 247 4.34 -5.39 16.83
CA ASP A 247 4.69 -4.30 15.91
C ASP A 247 6.10 -4.51 15.34
N ILE A 248 6.35 -3.92 14.17
CA ILE A 248 7.68 -3.86 13.57
C ILE A 248 8.07 -2.39 13.38
N ASN A 249 9.10 -1.96 14.11
CA ASN A 249 9.60 -0.60 14.10
C ASN A 249 11.00 -0.55 13.47
N ILE A 250 11.15 0.16 12.36
CA ILE A 250 12.41 0.24 11.61
C ILE A 250 12.82 1.69 11.42
N ASN A 251 14.00 2.04 11.95
CA ASN A 251 14.66 3.31 11.74
C ASN A 251 15.98 3.09 11.00
N ALA A 252 15.98 3.28 9.68
CA ALA A 252 17.17 3.24 8.85
C ALA A 252 17.63 4.67 8.54
N ARG A 253 18.91 4.97 8.69
CA ARG A 253 19.39 6.33 8.37
C ARG A 253 19.35 6.61 6.87
N ASN A 254 19.69 5.64 6.04
CA ASN A 254 19.94 5.81 4.62
C ASN A 254 18.93 5.07 3.73
N THR A 255 18.97 3.74 3.68
CA THR A 255 18.15 2.98 2.72
C THR A 255 17.55 1.72 3.32
N ILE A 256 16.31 1.42 2.94
CA ILE A 256 15.68 0.11 3.13
C ILE A 256 15.41 -0.47 1.74
N SER A 257 15.84 -1.71 1.50
CA SER A 257 15.64 -2.42 0.23
C SER A 257 15.08 -3.82 0.47
N LEU A 258 13.91 -4.09 -0.11
CA LEU A 258 13.28 -5.40 -0.18
C LEU A 258 13.26 -5.82 -1.66
N ASN A 259 13.98 -6.88 -2.00
CA ASN A 259 14.14 -7.28 -3.40
C ASN A 259 13.96 -8.77 -3.61
N GLY A 260 13.07 -9.10 -4.54
CA GLY A 260 13.02 -10.42 -5.13
C GLY A 260 12.28 -11.45 -4.31
N VAL A 261 12.45 -12.70 -4.75
CA VAL A 261 11.84 -13.90 -4.19
C VAL A 261 12.93 -14.97 -4.10
N GLY A 262 12.85 -15.85 -3.10
CA GLY A 262 13.78 -16.95 -2.87
C GLY A 262 13.62 -18.06 -3.90
N GLU A 263 14.52 -19.06 -3.87
CA GLU A 263 14.44 -20.28 -4.72
C GLU A 263 13.19 -21.12 -4.48
N ASP A 264 12.57 -20.96 -3.33
CA ASP A 264 11.30 -21.54 -2.90
C ASP A 264 10.07 -20.68 -3.28
N ASP A 265 10.27 -19.67 -4.13
CA ASP A 265 9.26 -18.70 -4.54
C ASP A 265 8.65 -17.87 -3.40
N LEU A 266 9.25 -17.88 -2.20
CA LEU A 266 8.83 -17.00 -1.10
C LEU A 266 9.31 -15.56 -1.33
N PRO A 267 8.48 -14.55 -1.07
CA PRO A 267 8.87 -13.15 -1.23
C PRO A 267 9.80 -12.66 -0.14
N SER A 268 10.66 -11.71 -0.48
CA SER A 268 11.35 -10.90 0.52
C SER A 268 10.37 -9.95 1.20
N VAL A 269 10.10 -10.14 2.49
CA VAL A 269 8.96 -9.49 3.16
C VAL A 269 9.28 -8.99 4.57
N ILE A 270 8.71 -7.84 4.92
CA ILE A 270 8.52 -7.40 6.31
C ILE A 270 7.03 -7.53 6.61
N SER A 271 6.65 -8.28 7.64
CA SER A 271 5.23 -8.51 7.91
C SER A 271 4.85 -8.72 9.37
N SER A 272 3.73 -8.12 9.78
CA SER A 272 3.03 -8.43 11.03
C SER A 272 1.70 -9.08 10.70
N ILE A 273 1.54 -10.37 11.04
CA ILE A 273 0.42 -11.18 10.53
C ILE A 273 -0.25 -12.03 11.62
N VAL A 274 -1.58 -12.04 11.60
CA VAL A 274 -2.40 -13.03 12.32
C VAL A 274 -2.96 -14.06 11.35
N GLY A 275 -2.76 -15.35 11.62
CA GLY A 275 -3.23 -16.46 10.79
C GLY A 275 -2.35 -16.67 9.54
N LEU A 276 -1.10 -17.10 9.73
CA LEU A 276 -0.18 -17.38 8.63
C LEU A 276 -0.69 -18.53 7.73
N LEU A 277 -0.44 -18.38 6.44
CA LEU A 277 -0.96 -19.23 5.35
C LEU A 277 -0.67 -20.72 5.55
N GLY A 278 -1.69 -21.57 5.43
CA GLY A 278 -1.55 -23.02 5.30
C GLY A 278 -2.22 -23.88 6.36
N PHE A 279 -2.73 -23.29 7.46
CA PHE A 279 -3.32 -24.04 8.58
C PHE A 279 -4.68 -23.45 8.95
N GLN A 280 -5.73 -24.30 8.98
CA GLN A 280 -7.12 -24.07 9.43
C GLN A 280 -7.48 -22.61 9.84
N THR A 281 -7.39 -21.70 8.87
CA THR A 281 -7.29 -20.24 9.07
C THR A 281 -8.58 -19.60 9.61
N TYR A 282 -9.68 -20.35 9.57
CA TYR A 282 -11.00 -19.92 10.01
C TYR A 282 -11.20 -19.85 11.55
N LYS A 283 -10.17 -20.18 12.35
CA LYS A 283 -10.19 -20.01 13.81
C LYS A 283 -9.25 -18.92 14.32
N SER A 284 -8.45 -18.28 13.47
CA SER A 284 -7.50 -17.27 13.90
C SER A 284 -8.24 -16.03 14.42
N LYS A 285 -7.81 -15.47 15.56
CA LYS A 285 -8.43 -14.28 16.14
C LYS A 285 -7.39 -13.35 16.76
N GLY A 286 -7.26 -12.13 16.28
CA GLY A 286 -6.29 -11.16 16.78
C GLY A 286 -6.06 -10.05 15.79
N ASN A 287 -5.61 -8.90 16.30
CA ASN A 287 -5.20 -7.78 15.47
C ASN A 287 -3.77 -8.00 14.98
N ALA A 288 -3.50 -7.66 13.73
CA ALA A 288 -2.14 -7.51 13.26
C ALA A 288 -1.49 -6.28 13.92
N GLY A 289 -0.17 -6.31 14.09
CA GLY A 289 0.60 -5.18 14.59
C GLY A 289 0.95 -4.19 13.48
N ASP A 290 1.37 -3.01 13.87
CA ASP A 290 1.71 -1.91 12.98
C ASP A 290 3.10 -2.09 12.38
N LEU A 291 3.29 -1.55 11.17
CA LEU A 291 4.60 -1.42 10.53
C LEU A 291 5.00 0.06 10.50
N ASN A 292 6.00 0.43 11.29
CA ASN A 292 6.50 1.81 11.38
C ASN A 292 7.89 1.92 10.77
N ILE A 293 8.01 2.61 9.63
CA ILE A 293 9.25 2.68 8.85
C ILE A 293 9.68 4.13 8.69
N THR A 294 10.89 4.45 9.18
CA THR A 294 11.57 5.72 8.90
C THR A 294 12.87 5.45 8.14
N THR A 295 13.09 6.13 7.01
CA THR A 295 14.29 5.93 6.19
C THR A 295 14.72 7.17 5.39
N GLY A 296 15.92 7.14 4.80
CA GLY A 296 16.28 8.08 3.73
C GLY A 296 15.56 7.74 2.42
N SER A 297 15.54 6.46 2.04
CA SER A 297 14.78 5.95 0.88
C SER A 297 14.33 4.50 1.10
N LEU A 298 13.20 4.14 0.52
CA LEU A 298 12.62 2.80 0.55
C LEU A 298 12.46 2.27 -0.88
N PHE A 299 12.95 1.05 -1.11
CA PHE A 299 12.78 0.32 -2.37
C PHE A 299 12.15 -1.04 -2.10
N VAL A 300 10.97 -1.29 -2.67
CA VAL A 300 10.26 -2.57 -2.62
C VAL A 300 10.09 -3.05 -4.05
N THR A 301 10.85 -4.07 -4.44
CA THR A 301 11.07 -4.39 -5.86
C THR A 301 11.02 -5.88 -6.14
N ASN A 302 10.66 -6.23 -7.38
CA ASN A 302 10.65 -7.61 -7.89
C ASN A 302 9.91 -8.62 -7.01
N GLY A 303 8.75 -8.23 -6.45
CA GLY A 303 7.92 -9.11 -5.62
C GLY A 303 8.15 -8.99 -4.11
N GLY A 304 8.97 -8.04 -3.67
CA GLY A 304 9.11 -7.72 -2.25
C GLY A 304 7.81 -7.16 -1.64
N GLY A 305 7.63 -7.27 -0.31
CA GLY A 305 6.37 -6.89 0.33
C GLY A 305 6.51 -6.25 1.71
N LEU A 306 5.58 -5.35 2.02
CA LEU A 306 5.32 -4.82 3.36
C LEU A 306 3.87 -5.17 3.74
N VAL A 307 3.66 -5.99 4.78
CA VAL A 307 2.33 -6.56 5.05
C VAL A 307 1.96 -6.43 6.53
N SER A 308 0.92 -5.69 6.84
CA SER A 308 0.20 -5.83 8.11
C SER A 308 -1.19 -6.40 7.83
N GLY A 309 -1.53 -7.55 8.39
CA GLY A 309 -2.84 -8.12 8.06
C GLY A 309 -3.24 -9.35 8.86
N THR A 310 -4.53 -9.63 8.86
CA THR A 310 -5.11 -10.78 9.56
C THR A 310 -5.93 -11.62 8.60
N ALA A 311 -5.82 -12.94 8.71
CA ALA A 311 -6.59 -13.88 7.92
C ALA A 311 -7.87 -14.37 8.62
N GLY A 312 -8.09 -13.97 9.88
CA GLY A 312 -9.22 -14.38 10.72
C GLY A 312 -10.01 -13.19 11.30
N ASP A 313 -10.51 -13.33 12.53
CA ASP A 313 -11.25 -12.27 13.24
C ASP A 313 -10.27 -11.27 13.90
N GLY A 314 -10.27 -10.01 13.47
CA GLY A 314 -9.45 -8.93 14.03
C GLY A 314 -9.17 -7.85 13.01
N ASN A 315 -8.61 -6.73 13.44
CA ASN A 315 -8.25 -5.64 12.55
C ASN A 315 -6.85 -5.85 11.95
N ALA A 316 -6.63 -5.35 10.74
CA ALA A 316 -5.26 -5.17 10.23
C ALA A 316 -4.59 -3.99 10.95
N GLY A 317 -3.26 -4.02 11.07
CA GLY A 317 -2.48 -2.93 11.64
C GLY A 317 -2.14 -1.87 10.58
N ASP A 318 -1.77 -0.68 11.03
CA ASP A 318 -1.40 0.43 10.17
C ASP A 318 0.01 0.23 9.58
N VAL A 319 0.25 0.79 8.40
CA VAL A 319 1.57 0.86 7.78
C VAL A 319 1.94 2.33 7.56
N THR A 320 2.93 2.80 8.32
CA THR A 320 3.45 4.18 8.23
C THR A 320 4.85 4.17 7.66
N ILE A 321 5.05 4.89 6.55
CA ILE A 321 6.33 5.02 5.85
C ILE A 321 6.70 6.50 5.75
N ALA A 322 7.75 6.89 6.45
CA ALA A 322 8.36 8.22 6.38
C ALA A 322 9.75 8.13 5.75
N ALA A 323 9.87 8.50 4.47
CA ALA A 323 11.15 8.54 3.76
C ALA A 323 11.57 9.99 3.51
N ARG A 324 12.86 10.32 3.67
CA ARG A 324 13.32 11.69 3.38
C ARG A 324 13.42 12.02 1.89
N ALA A 325 13.57 11.02 1.01
CA ALA A 325 13.73 11.24 -0.43
C ALA A 325 12.75 10.42 -1.27
N ARG A 326 12.94 9.10 -1.39
CA ARG A 326 12.16 8.28 -2.33
C ARG A 326 11.50 7.08 -1.67
N VAL A 327 10.27 6.81 -2.10
CA VAL A 327 9.58 5.54 -1.89
C VAL A 327 9.27 4.94 -3.26
N VAL A 328 9.77 3.73 -3.52
CA VAL A 328 9.64 3.05 -4.80
C VAL A 328 9.05 1.66 -4.61
N PHE A 329 7.91 1.43 -5.25
CA PHE A 329 7.33 0.11 -5.44
C PHE A 329 7.43 -0.24 -6.93
N ASP A 330 8.17 -1.30 -7.27
CA ASP A 330 8.42 -1.63 -8.68
C ASP A 330 8.35 -3.12 -8.98
N GLY A 331 7.65 -3.46 -10.05
CA GLY A 331 7.78 -4.75 -10.70
C GLY A 331 7.04 -5.90 -10.02
N VAL A 332 7.27 -7.07 -10.57
CA VAL A 332 6.68 -8.36 -10.19
C VAL A 332 7.80 -9.38 -10.11
N GLY A 333 7.81 -10.19 -9.06
CA GLY A 333 8.77 -11.28 -8.90
C GLY A 333 8.58 -12.39 -9.93
N ARG A 334 9.59 -13.27 -10.07
CA ARG A 334 9.53 -14.40 -11.01
C ARG A 334 8.38 -15.38 -10.73
N ASN A 335 7.91 -15.43 -9.48
CA ASN A 335 6.74 -16.19 -9.04
C ASN A 335 5.39 -15.53 -9.41
N GLY A 336 5.42 -14.38 -10.07
CA GLY A 336 4.23 -13.61 -10.46
C GLY A 336 3.63 -12.77 -9.34
N ILE A 337 4.26 -12.71 -8.16
CA ILE A 337 3.82 -11.85 -7.03
C ILE A 337 4.31 -10.42 -7.28
N PRO A 338 3.40 -9.42 -7.30
CA PRO A 338 3.80 -8.02 -7.40
C PRO A 338 4.47 -7.48 -6.15
N SER A 339 5.36 -6.51 -6.33
CA SER A 339 5.84 -5.70 -5.22
C SER A 339 4.68 -4.95 -4.58
N ASN A 340 4.59 -4.92 -3.25
CA ASN A 340 3.42 -4.34 -2.59
C ASN A 340 3.65 -3.77 -1.19
N VAL A 341 2.69 -2.94 -0.78
CA VAL A 341 2.38 -2.67 0.63
C VAL A 341 0.90 -2.93 0.86
N SER A 342 0.57 -3.62 1.95
CA SER A 342 -0.81 -3.97 2.27
C SER A 342 -1.13 -3.84 3.76
N SER A 343 -2.30 -3.29 4.06
CA SER A 343 -2.96 -3.32 5.37
C SER A 343 -4.37 -3.91 5.24
N THR A 344 -4.50 -5.24 5.42
CA THR A 344 -5.70 -5.96 4.93
C THR A 344 -6.21 -7.05 5.88
N VAL A 345 -7.53 -7.13 6.02
CA VAL A 345 -8.27 -8.23 6.66
C VAL A 345 -8.74 -9.22 5.59
N GLY A 346 -8.57 -10.51 5.86
CA GLY A 346 -8.78 -11.58 4.90
C GLY A 346 -7.62 -11.65 3.92
N LEU A 347 -6.47 -12.19 4.37
CA LEU A 347 -5.34 -12.49 3.50
C LEU A 347 -5.81 -13.36 2.32
N ILE A 348 -5.09 -13.27 1.19
CA ILE A 348 -5.44 -13.66 -0.21
C ILE A 348 -5.91 -15.12 -0.43
N PHE A 349 -6.11 -15.91 0.62
CA PHE A 349 -6.56 -17.30 0.58
C PHE A 349 -7.94 -17.43 1.24
N PRO A 350 -9.03 -17.44 0.45
CA PRO A 350 -10.35 -17.72 0.97
C PRO A 350 -10.41 -19.17 1.45
N THR A 351 -10.35 -19.37 2.75
CA THR A 351 -11.03 -20.52 3.37
C THR A 351 -12.45 -20.07 3.72
N GLU A 352 -13.39 -20.99 3.87
CA GLU A 352 -14.83 -20.73 4.12
C GLU A 352 -15.14 -19.96 5.43
N GLY A 353 -14.15 -19.31 6.03
CA GLY A 353 -14.23 -18.52 7.26
C GLY A 353 -14.79 -17.12 7.05
N LYS A 354 -15.52 -16.64 8.06
CA LYS A 354 -16.13 -15.30 8.15
C LYS A 354 -15.23 -14.31 8.91
N GLY A 355 -13.93 -14.26 8.64
CA GLY A 355 -13.01 -13.37 9.40
C GLY A 355 -13.50 -11.93 9.42
N GLN A 356 -13.75 -11.33 10.58
CA GLN A 356 -14.31 -9.98 10.72
C GLN A 356 -13.26 -8.98 11.22
N GLY A 357 -13.19 -7.81 10.60
CA GLY A 357 -12.44 -6.66 11.10
C GLY A 357 -12.19 -5.59 10.06
N GLN A 358 -11.64 -4.47 10.54
CA GLN A 358 -11.36 -3.28 9.74
C GLN A 358 -9.97 -3.38 9.10
N GLY A 359 -9.87 -3.00 7.83
CA GLY A 359 -8.58 -2.75 7.19
C GLY A 359 -7.87 -1.56 7.85
N GLY A 360 -6.55 -1.62 7.98
CA GLY A 360 -5.77 -0.55 8.58
C GLY A 360 -5.39 0.53 7.56
N LYS A 361 -4.78 1.60 8.05
CA LYS A 361 -4.35 2.75 7.26
C LYS A 361 -2.96 2.52 6.66
N ILE A 362 -2.77 2.95 5.42
CA ILE A 362 -1.44 3.12 4.83
C ILE A 362 -1.15 4.62 4.70
N HIS A 363 -0.06 5.08 5.30
CA HIS A 363 0.40 6.47 5.22
C HIS A 363 1.83 6.55 4.72
N ILE A 364 2.04 7.24 3.60
CA ILE A 364 3.36 7.39 2.97
C ILE A 364 3.70 8.87 2.84
N THR A 365 4.83 9.26 3.40
CA THR A 365 5.42 10.61 3.25
C THR A 365 6.81 10.53 2.63
N ALA A 366 7.06 11.29 1.55
CA ALA A 366 8.36 11.34 0.85
C ALA A 366 8.55 12.62 0.00
N GLU A 367 9.73 12.88 -0.57
CA GLU A 367 9.85 13.86 -1.68
C GLU A 367 9.25 13.27 -2.97
N SER A 368 9.41 11.95 -3.18
CA SER A 368 8.84 11.27 -4.35
C SER A 368 8.32 9.87 -4.01
N LEU A 369 7.17 9.53 -4.57
CA LEU A 369 6.56 8.20 -4.53
C LEU A 369 6.36 7.69 -5.97
N SER A 370 6.88 6.49 -6.26
CA SER A 370 6.74 5.82 -7.55
C SER A 370 6.17 4.41 -7.38
N VAL A 371 5.09 4.11 -8.09
CA VAL A 371 4.46 2.77 -8.14
C VAL A 371 4.38 2.32 -9.59
N THR A 372 5.22 1.35 -9.97
CA THR A 372 5.48 1.03 -11.38
C THR A 372 5.51 -0.46 -11.68
N ASN A 373 5.32 -0.78 -12.96
CA ASN A 373 5.45 -2.13 -13.50
C ASN A 373 4.65 -3.21 -12.74
N GLY A 374 3.42 -2.88 -12.34
CA GLY A 374 2.47 -3.80 -11.72
C GLY A 374 2.50 -3.88 -10.20
N ALA A 375 3.38 -3.11 -9.54
CA ALA A 375 3.36 -2.99 -8.09
C ALA A 375 2.09 -2.30 -7.56
N PHE A 376 1.65 -2.59 -6.34
CA PHE A 376 0.40 -2.02 -5.80
C PHE A 376 0.45 -1.65 -4.31
N LEU A 377 -0.41 -0.71 -3.92
CA LEU A 377 -0.70 -0.34 -2.53
C LEU A 377 -2.15 -0.76 -2.23
N SER A 378 -2.41 -1.44 -1.10
CA SER A 378 -3.76 -1.93 -0.80
C SER A 378 -4.13 -1.81 0.66
N THR A 379 -5.27 -1.17 0.92
CA THR A 379 -6.00 -1.31 2.19
C THR A 379 -7.30 -2.05 1.92
N GLY A 380 -7.70 -3.00 2.76
CA GLY A 380 -8.93 -3.72 2.46
C GLY A 380 -9.48 -4.60 3.56
N SER A 381 -10.77 -4.90 3.42
CA SER A 381 -11.43 -5.97 4.16
C SER A 381 -12.13 -6.88 3.17
N ILE A 382 -11.61 -8.10 3.08
CA ILE A 382 -11.86 -9.02 1.96
C ILE A 382 -12.81 -10.16 2.36
N LEU A 383 -12.85 -10.51 3.65
CA LEU A 383 -13.67 -11.57 4.22
C LEU A 383 -14.51 -11.03 5.40
N GLY A 384 -15.63 -11.68 5.70
CA GLY A 384 -16.52 -11.39 6.85
C GLY A 384 -17.24 -10.02 6.88
N LYS A 385 -16.91 -9.18 7.86
CA LYS A 385 -17.53 -7.86 8.14
C LYS A 385 -16.45 -6.84 8.53
N GLY A 386 -16.62 -5.59 8.13
CA GLY A 386 -15.72 -4.49 8.51
C GLY A 386 -15.42 -3.55 7.35
N ASN A 387 -14.98 -2.34 7.67
CA ASN A 387 -14.64 -1.32 6.66
C ASN A 387 -13.30 -1.66 6.00
N ALA A 388 -13.09 -1.13 4.79
CA ALA A 388 -11.75 -1.03 4.21
C ALA A 388 -10.86 -0.10 5.07
N GLY A 389 -9.61 0.12 4.67
CA GLY A 389 -8.72 1.07 5.34
C GLY A 389 -8.43 2.31 4.49
N ASN A 390 -7.91 3.37 5.10
CA ASN A 390 -7.58 4.61 4.39
C ASN A 390 -6.17 4.59 3.78
N LEU A 391 -6.02 5.11 2.56
CA LEU A 391 -4.72 5.30 1.92
C LEU A 391 -4.41 6.81 1.85
N ILE A 392 -3.31 7.24 2.47
CA ILE A 392 -2.89 8.64 2.50
C ILE A 392 -1.48 8.76 1.92
N LEU A 393 -1.34 9.49 0.81
CA LEU A 393 -0.07 9.68 0.10
C LEU A 393 0.29 11.17 0.10
N GLU A 394 1.44 11.51 0.68
CA GLU A 394 1.95 12.89 0.74
C GLU A 394 3.39 12.95 0.19
N ALA A 395 3.57 13.52 -1.00
CA ALA A 395 4.90 13.72 -1.57
C ALA A 395 4.92 14.81 -2.65
N ASP A 396 6.04 15.48 -2.89
CA ASP A 396 6.14 16.51 -3.94
C ASP A 396 5.79 15.93 -5.32
N THR A 397 6.23 14.69 -5.60
CA THR A 397 5.86 13.99 -6.83
C THR A 397 5.31 12.60 -6.55
N ILE A 398 4.15 12.30 -7.12
CA ILE A 398 3.52 10.97 -7.02
C ILE A 398 3.26 10.45 -8.44
N SER A 399 3.79 9.26 -8.74
CA SER A 399 3.68 8.64 -10.06
C SER A 399 3.22 7.19 -9.97
N PHE A 400 2.13 6.89 -10.67
CA PHE A 400 1.68 5.52 -10.95
C PHE A 400 1.82 5.25 -12.44
N LYS A 401 2.53 4.19 -12.82
CA LYS A 401 2.81 3.95 -14.24
C LYS A 401 2.86 2.48 -14.61
N GLY A 402 2.11 2.16 -15.67
CA GLY A 402 2.29 0.92 -16.40
C GLY A 402 1.60 -0.27 -15.75
N ILE A 403 1.98 -1.43 -16.27
CA ILE A 403 1.48 -2.74 -15.83
C ILE A 403 2.67 -3.70 -15.70
N GLY A 404 2.53 -4.69 -14.85
CA GLY A 404 3.50 -5.75 -14.66
C GLY A 404 3.51 -6.75 -15.78
N ILE A 405 4.56 -7.57 -15.81
CA ILE A 405 4.74 -8.65 -16.78
C ILE A 405 3.61 -9.70 -16.73
N ASN A 406 2.97 -9.85 -15.57
CA ASN A 406 1.82 -10.72 -15.35
C ASN A 406 0.49 -10.07 -15.81
N GLY A 407 0.50 -8.78 -16.17
CA GLY A 407 -0.69 -8.00 -16.53
C GLY A 407 -1.29 -7.21 -15.36
N THR A 408 -0.79 -7.34 -14.13
CA THR A 408 -1.27 -6.56 -12.99
C THR A 408 -1.04 -5.07 -13.23
N PRO A 409 -2.04 -4.19 -13.05
CA PRO A 409 -1.84 -2.75 -13.16
C PRO A 409 -1.00 -2.24 -11.99
N SER A 410 -0.18 -1.21 -12.23
CA SER A 410 0.34 -0.42 -11.12
C SER A 410 -0.80 0.33 -10.45
N ALA A 411 -0.96 0.17 -9.14
CA ALA A 411 -2.22 0.61 -8.55
C ALA A 411 -2.19 1.00 -7.08
N ALA A 412 -3.24 1.71 -6.67
CA ALA A 412 -3.59 1.93 -5.27
C ALA A 412 -5.07 1.60 -5.05
N PHE A 413 -5.36 0.83 -4.01
CA PHE A 413 -6.67 0.24 -3.78
C PHE A 413 -7.13 0.43 -2.33
N SER A 414 -8.37 0.88 -2.14
CA SER A 414 -9.13 0.69 -0.89
C SER A 414 -10.40 -0.10 -1.19
N THR A 415 -10.50 -1.31 -0.65
CA THR A 415 -11.44 -2.31 -1.20
C THR A 415 -12.26 -3.04 -0.15
N LEU A 416 -13.53 -3.27 -0.50
CA LEU A 416 -14.45 -4.14 0.23
C LEU A 416 -14.81 -5.38 -0.60
N GLY A 417 -14.56 -6.57 -0.05
CA GLY A 417 -14.81 -7.87 -0.69
C GLY A 417 -16.29 -8.21 -0.90
N GLN A 418 -16.57 -9.29 -1.64
CA GLN A 418 -17.93 -9.66 -2.02
C GLN A 418 -18.74 -10.13 -0.80
N GLY A 419 -19.96 -9.62 -0.64
CA GLY A 419 -20.88 -10.04 0.44
C GLY A 419 -20.59 -9.46 1.82
N ILE A 420 -19.59 -8.58 1.94
CA ILE A 420 -19.17 -7.95 3.19
C ILE A 420 -20.13 -6.81 3.58
N GLU A 421 -20.43 -6.72 4.88
CA GLU A 421 -21.09 -5.56 5.50
C GLU A 421 -20.02 -4.61 6.05
N GLY A 422 -19.79 -3.49 5.37
CA GLY A 422 -18.80 -2.46 5.72
C GLY A 422 -18.80 -1.32 4.70
N GLN A 423 -18.09 -0.23 4.95
CA GLN A 423 -17.91 0.89 4.02
C GLN A 423 -16.55 0.79 3.30
N GLY A 424 -16.51 1.22 2.04
CA GLY A 424 -15.25 1.57 1.38
C GLY A 424 -14.69 2.84 2.01
N GLU A 425 -13.38 2.86 2.23
CA GLU A 425 -12.67 4.02 2.80
C GLU A 425 -11.88 4.73 1.69
N ASN A 426 -11.23 5.84 2.03
CA ASN A 426 -10.81 6.84 1.06
C ASN A 426 -9.36 6.67 0.59
N ILE A 427 -9.09 7.20 -0.61
CA ILE A 427 -7.74 7.51 -1.08
C ILE A 427 -7.55 9.03 -1.03
N THR A 428 -6.56 9.50 -0.27
CA THR A 428 -6.19 10.92 -0.18
C THR A 428 -4.77 11.13 -0.70
N ILE A 429 -4.60 12.08 -1.61
CA ILE A 429 -3.32 12.40 -2.25
C ILE A 429 -3.05 13.90 -2.10
N LYS A 430 -1.90 14.25 -1.51
CA LYS A 430 -1.37 15.62 -1.48
C LYS A 430 -0.01 15.67 -2.15
N THR A 431 0.14 16.54 -3.14
CA THR A 431 1.36 16.58 -3.95
C THR A 431 1.63 17.93 -4.63
N ASP A 432 2.81 18.12 -5.22
CA ASP A 432 2.95 19.14 -6.27
C ASP A 432 2.41 18.60 -7.59
N LYS A 433 2.79 17.36 -7.94
CA LYS A 433 2.48 16.75 -9.23
C LYS A 433 2.04 15.30 -9.09
N LEU A 434 0.83 15.01 -9.55
CA LEU A 434 0.33 13.63 -9.71
C LEU A 434 0.39 13.22 -11.19
N SER A 435 0.95 12.04 -11.46
CA SER A 435 0.91 11.40 -12.78
C SER A 435 0.42 9.96 -12.66
N VAL A 436 -0.68 9.62 -13.34
CA VAL A 436 -1.21 8.25 -13.44
C VAL A 436 -1.25 7.90 -14.92
N THR A 437 -0.47 6.90 -15.35
CA THR A 437 -0.21 6.68 -16.78
C THR A 437 -0.10 5.21 -17.18
N ASP A 438 -0.24 4.94 -18.48
CA ASP A 438 0.11 3.66 -19.12
C ASP A 438 -0.63 2.44 -18.56
N GLY A 439 -1.87 2.61 -18.12
CA GLY A 439 -2.72 1.53 -17.59
C GLY A 439 -2.74 1.43 -16.07
N ALA A 440 -2.16 2.39 -15.37
CA ALA A 440 -2.21 2.47 -13.91
C ALA A 440 -3.60 2.87 -13.38
N ILE A 441 -3.92 2.46 -12.15
CA ILE A 441 -5.28 2.59 -11.58
C ILE A 441 -5.21 3.07 -10.13
N LEU A 442 -6.02 4.08 -9.80
CA LEU A 442 -6.34 4.42 -8.40
C LEU A 442 -7.82 4.12 -8.17
N ALA A 443 -8.14 3.29 -7.18
CA ALA A 443 -9.52 2.88 -7.01
C ALA A 443 -9.97 2.66 -5.56
N THR A 444 -11.15 3.17 -5.27
CA THR A 444 -11.96 2.87 -4.08
C THR A 444 -13.20 2.13 -4.57
N PHE A 445 -13.24 0.80 -4.43
CA PHE A 445 -14.36 0.00 -4.93
C PHE A 445 -14.94 -0.92 -3.88
N THR A 446 -16.23 -1.22 -4.04
CA THR A 446 -16.96 -2.16 -3.21
C THR A 446 -17.71 -3.16 -4.09
N VAL A 447 -17.55 -4.44 -3.78
CA VAL A 447 -18.46 -5.53 -4.21
C VAL A 447 -19.32 -6.01 -3.02
N GLY A 448 -19.27 -5.29 -1.89
CA GLY A 448 -20.01 -5.55 -0.66
C GLY A 448 -21.28 -4.71 -0.55
N LYS A 449 -21.85 -4.63 0.66
CA LYS A 449 -23.14 -3.96 0.90
C LYS A 449 -23.05 -2.45 1.09
N GLY A 450 -21.94 -1.92 1.60
CA GLY A 450 -21.80 -0.48 1.82
C GLY A 450 -21.26 0.26 0.60
N ASP A 451 -21.27 1.59 0.73
CA ASP A 451 -20.90 2.54 -0.31
C ASP A 451 -19.40 2.47 -0.63
N ALA A 452 -19.02 2.85 -1.85
CA ALA A 452 -17.61 3.00 -2.23
C ALA A 452 -17.01 4.24 -1.54
N GLY A 453 -15.70 4.19 -1.26
CA GLY A 453 -15.01 5.33 -0.66
C GLY A 453 -14.68 6.44 -1.67
N ASP A 454 -14.30 7.61 -1.18
CA ASP A 454 -13.98 8.78 -2.00
C ASP A 454 -12.49 8.79 -2.43
N ILE A 455 -12.22 9.46 -3.55
CA ILE A 455 -10.85 9.81 -3.98
C ILE A 455 -10.69 11.33 -3.91
N SER A 456 -9.76 11.81 -3.09
CA SER A 456 -9.46 13.25 -2.95
C SER A 456 -8.01 13.54 -3.33
N ILE A 457 -7.82 14.45 -4.29
CA ILE A 457 -6.51 14.85 -4.81
C ILE A 457 -6.35 16.36 -4.68
N GLU A 458 -5.31 16.76 -3.96
CA GLU A 458 -4.84 18.14 -3.84
C GLU A 458 -3.43 18.23 -4.43
N ALA A 459 -3.29 18.87 -5.59
CA ALA A 459 -2.00 19.04 -6.26
C ALA A 459 -1.68 20.51 -6.52
N ARG A 460 -0.53 21.00 -6.01
CA ARG A 460 -0.15 22.42 -6.11
C ARG A 460 0.22 22.88 -7.53
N HIS A 461 0.50 21.95 -8.45
CA HIS A 461 0.86 22.30 -9.83
C HIS A 461 0.01 21.57 -10.88
N SER A 462 -0.04 20.23 -10.83
CA SER A 462 -0.75 19.50 -11.89
C SER A 462 -1.20 18.09 -11.50
N VAL A 463 -2.31 17.66 -12.11
CA VAL A 463 -2.74 16.26 -12.16
C VAL A 463 -2.81 15.83 -13.62
N ASN A 464 -2.07 14.78 -14.00
CA ASN A 464 -2.08 14.20 -15.34
C ASN A 464 -2.48 12.72 -15.30
N ILE A 465 -3.60 12.39 -15.94
CA ILE A 465 -4.11 11.01 -16.07
C ILE A 465 -4.16 10.67 -17.55
N SER A 466 -3.32 9.76 -18.04
CA SER A 466 -3.21 9.54 -19.49
C SER A 466 -2.93 8.12 -19.92
N GLY A 467 -3.51 7.76 -21.06
CA GLY A 467 -3.17 6.53 -21.78
C GLY A 467 -4.01 5.34 -21.35
N VAL A 468 -3.73 4.23 -22.01
CA VAL A 468 -4.46 2.97 -21.87
C VAL A 468 -3.49 1.80 -21.84
N ASN A 469 -3.89 0.73 -21.18
CA ASN A 469 -3.29 -0.58 -21.38
C ASN A 469 -3.83 -1.19 -22.67
N PHE A 470 -2.96 -1.75 -23.51
CA PHE A 470 -3.34 -2.51 -24.70
C PHE A 470 -2.94 -3.98 -24.67
N ARG A 471 -1.99 -4.33 -23.81
CA ARG A 471 -1.44 -5.67 -23.73
C ARG A 471 -2.56 -6.66 -23.45
N GLY A 472 -3.53 -6.28 -22.61
CA GLY A 472 -4.55 -7.22 -22.15
C GLY A 472 -3.92 -8.27 -21.25
N PHE A 473 -4.71 -8.81 -20.34
CA PHE A 473 -4.21 -9.81 -19.41
C PHE A 473 -3.73 -11.05 -20.16
N ILE A 474 -2.55 -11.56 -19.80
CA ILE A 474 -2.22 -12.95 -20.06
C ILE A 474 -3.18 -13.74 -19.16
N GLU A 475 -4.05 -14.57 -19.75
CA GLU A 475 -4.90 -15.50 -19.01
C GLU A 475 -4.00 -16.51 -18.28
N ASN A 476 -3.44 -16.10 -17.14
CA ASN A 476 -2.71 -16.98 -16.26
C ASN A 476 -3.55 -17.16 -14.99
N PRO A 477 -3.99 -18.38 -14.63
CA PRO A 477 -4.84 -18.66 -13.46
C PRO A 477 -4.20 -18.39 -12.08
N GLY A 478 -3.10 -17.64 -12.02
CA GLY A 478 -2.41 -17.23 -10.79
C GLY A 478 -3.10 -16.09 -10.02
N LEU A 479 -2.30 -15.25 -9.34
CA LEU A 479 -2.78 -14.17 -8.45
C LEU A 479 -3.85 -13.28 -9.10
N ILE A 480 -3.78 -12.98 -10.40
CA ILE A 480 -4.77 -12.14 -11.10
C ILE A 480 -6.13 -12.84 -11.27
N GLY A 481 -6.13 -14.16 -11.55
CA GLY A 481 -7.35 -14.97 -11.52
C GLY A 481 -7.96 -15.00 -10.12
N ARG A 482 -7.13 -14.91 -9.08
CA ARG A 482 -7.57 -14.83 -7.68
C ARG A 482 -8.01 -13.42 -7.26
N LEU A 483 -7.36 -12.36 -7.71
CA LEU A 483 -7.82 -10.97 -7.55
C LEU A 483 -9.21 -10.79 -8.19
N LYS A 484 -9.46 -11.46 -9.32
CA LYS A 484 -10.79 -11.54 -9.93
C LYS A 484 -11.82 -12.26 -9.07
N LEU A 485 -11.44 -13.34 -8.39
CA LEU A 485 -12.32 -14.09 -7.46
C LEU A 485 -12.56 -13.35 -6.13
N ILE A 486 -11.57 -12.60 -5.66
CA ILE A 486 -11.55 -11.98 -4.33
C ILE A 486 -12.21 -10.59 -4.34
N PHE A 487 -11.90 -9.79 -5.35
CA PHE A 487 -12.39 -8.42 -5.48
C PHE A 487 -13.60 -8.29 -6.42
N GLY A 488 -14.12 -9.42 -6.95
CA GLY A 488 -15.12 -9.43 -8.03
C GLY A 488 -14.66 -8.66 -9.28
N PHE A 489 -13.36 -8.38 -9.35
CA PHE A 489 -12.74 -7.50 -10.30
C PHE A 489 -12.58 -8.28 -11.61
N ASN A 490 -13.50 -8.12 -12.55
CA ASN A 490 -13.14 -8.38 -13.94
C ASN A 490 -12.09 -7.33 -14.28
N PRO A 491 -10.82 -7.73 -14.46
CA PRO A 491 -9.77 -6.77 -14.31
C PRO A 491 -9.93 -5.69 -15.38
N ILE A 492 -10.06 -4.44 -14.91
CA ILE A 492 -10.53 -3.30 -15.70
C ILE A 492 -9.59 -3.17 -16.89
N GLY A 493 -10.06 -3.71 -18.01
CA GLY A 493 -9.43 -3.56 -19.28
C GLY A 493 -9.74 -2.16 -19.77
N LEU A 494 -8.81 -1.27 -19.50
CA LEU A 494 -7.81 -0.80 -20.47
C LEU A 494 -7.53 0.68 -20.29
N SER A 495 -8.37 1.43 -19.58
CA SER A 495 -8.13 2.86 -19.39
C SER A 495 -7.38 3.11 -18.08
N THR A 496 -6.30 3.88 -18.16
CA THR A 496 -5.73 4.50 -16.97
C THR A 496 -6.82 5.33 -16.30
N GLY A 497 -6.90 5.33 -14.97
CA GLY A 497 -7.97 6.11 -14.36
C GLY A 497 -8.07 6.11 -12.85
N LEU A 498 -8.99 6.97 -12.41
CA LEU A 498 -9.50 7.05 -11.05
C LEU A 498 -10.89 6.42 -11.02
N TYR A 499 -11.12 5.53 -10.05
CA TYR A 499 -12.36 4.75 -9.97
C TYR A 499 -12.93 4.78 -8.55
N SER A 500 -14.07 5.43 -8.37
CA SER A 500 -14.83 5.44 -7.12
C SER A 500 -16.21 4.85 -7.38
N SER A 501 -16.24 3.53 -7.61
CA SER A 501 -17.40 2.84 -8.19
C SER A 501 -17.82 1.62 -7.38
N THR A 502 -19.13 1.37 -7.33
CA THR A 502 -19.67 0.10 -6.86
C THR A 502 -19.79 -0.89 -8.01
N GLU A 503 -19.18 -2.06 -7.84
CA GLU A 503 -19.07 -3.11 -8.84
C GLU A 503 -20.31 -4.03 -8.87
N LEU A 504 -20.42 -4.88 -9.90
CA LEU A 504 -21.54 -5.82 -10.04
C LEU A 504 -21.61 -6.77 -8.84
N GLY A 505 -22.74 -6.76 -8.14
CA GLY A 505 -22.96 -7.54 -6.90
C GLY A 505 -22.84 -6.70 -5.62
N GLY A 506 -22.31 -5.48 -5.69
CA GLY A 506 -22.36 -4.53 -4.59
C GLY A 506 -23.75 -3.90 -4.41
N GLN A 507 -24.08 -3.45 -3.19
CA GLN A 507 -25.42 -2.90 -2.85
C GLN A 507 -25.41 -1.43 -2.43
N GLY A 508 -24.22 -0.82 -2.32
CA GLY A 508 -24.02 0.60 -1.93
C GLY A 508 -23.93 1.56 -3.11
N LYS A 509 -23.95 2.86 -2.82
CA LYS A 509 -23.76 3.96 -3.78
C LYS A 509 -22.30 4.09 -4.22
N GLY A 510 -22.09 4.74 -5.36
CA GLY A 510 -20.74 5.15 -5.80
C GLY A 510 -20.17 6.23 -4.89
N GLY A 511 -18.85 6.30 -4.78
CA GLY A 511 -18.18 7.34 -4.02
C GLY A 511 -17.83 8.53 -4.92
N ASN A 512 -17.36 9.62 -4.31
CA ASN A 512 -17.07 10.87 -4.98
C ASN A 512 -15.59 10.98 -5.35
N ILE A 513 -15.32 11.78 -6.38
CA ILE A 513 -13.96 12.14 -6.78
C ILE A 513 -13.80 13.65 -6.72
N PHE A 514 -12.84 14.12 -5.92
CA PHE A 514 -12.49 15.53 -5.78
C PHE A 514 -11.07 15.78 -6.30
N ILE A 515 -10.92 16.73 -7.22
CA ILE A 515 -9.63 17.12 -7.80
C ILE A 515 -9.47 18.63 -7.67
N ASN A 516 -8.41 19.06 -6.98
CA ASN A 516 -8.05 20.46 -6.84
C ASN A 516 -6.60 20.68 -7.30
N THR A 517 -6.41 21.41 -8.41
CA THR A 517 -5.07 21.67 -8.96
C THR A 517 -5.08 22.78 -10.01
N PRO A 518 -4.00 23.57 -10.22
CA PRO A 518 -3.97 24.55 -11.31
C PRO A 518 -4.20 23.95 -12.70
N VAL A 519 -3.64 22.77 -12.99
CA VAL A 519 -3.79 22.12 -14.30
C VAL A 519 -4.23 20.67 -14.13
N PHE A 520 -5.44 20.36 -14.57
CA PHE A 520 -5.94 18.99 -14.63
C PHE A 520 -6.05 18.51 -16.08
N ARG A 521 -5.38 17.40 -16.39
CA ARG A 521 -5.40 16.76 -17.70
C ARG A 521 -5.86 15.30 -17.60
N VAL A 522 -6.87 14.95 -18.40
CA VAL A 522 -7.27 13.58 -18.70
C VAL A 522 -7.12 13.32 -20.20
N ALA A 523 -6.31 12.33 -20.59
CA ALA A 523 -5.92 12.17 -21.98
C ALA A 523 -5.83 10.73 -22.48
N ASP A 524 -5.84 10.56 -23.81
CA ASP A 524 -5.44 9.34 -24.50
C ASP A 524 -6.22 8.09 -24.05
N GLY A 525 -7.54 8.23 -23.96
CA GLY A 525 -8.47 7.17 -23.56
C GLY A 525 -8.64 6.95 -22.04
N ALA A 526 -7.88 7.68 -21.22
CA ALA A 526 -7.98 7.62 -19.75
C ALA A 526 -9.32 8.14 -19.21
N ILE A 527 -9.71 7.69 -18.02
CA ILE A 527 -11.02 8.01 -17.43
C ILE A 527 -10.96 8.41 -15.95
N ILE A 528 -11.83 9.34 -15.57
CA ILE A 528 -12.24 9.58 -14.18
C ILE A 528 -13.65 9.03 -14.05
N ASN A 529 -13.87 8.09 -13.13
CA ASN A 529 -15.08 7.28 -13.13
C ASN A 529 -15.68 7.11 -11.73
N ALA A 530 -16.89 7.65 -11.52
CA ALA A 530 -17.71 7.48 -10.32
C ALA A 530 -19.02 6.71 -10.61
N GLN A 531 -19.06 5.93 -11.69
CA GLN A 531 -20.20 5.11 -12.12
C GLN A 531 -20.58 4.06 -11.06
N THR A 532 -21.87 3.76 -10.95
CA THR A 532 -22.36 2.53 -10.30
C THR A 532 -22.80 1.49 -11.31
N LEU A 533 -22.45 0.23 -11.03
CA LEU A 533 -22.87 -0.94 -11.82
C LEU A 533 -24.02 -1.72 -11.16
N ASN A 534 -24.69 -1.11 -10.17
CA ASN A 534 -25.84 -1.66 -9.46
C ASN A 534 -27.05 -0.71 -9.55
N ASN A 535 -28.12 -1.04 -8.84
CA ASN A 535 -29.35 -0.25 -8.82
C ASN A 535 -29.32 0.97 -7.87
N ARG A 536 -28.13 1.45 -7.47
CA ARG A 536 -27.94 2.63 -6.60
C ARG A 536 -27.34 3.80 -7.39
N ASP A 537 -27.49 4.99 -6.83
CA ASP A 537 -27.03 6.23 -7.44
C ASP A 537 -25.50 6.24 -7.64
N GLY A 538 -25.08 6.79 -8.79
CA GLY A 538 -23.68 7.10 -9.10
C GLY A 538 -23.10 8.13 -8.14
N GLY A 539 -21.78 8.15 -8.01
CA GLY A 539 -21.07 9.18 -7.27
C GLY A 539 -20.84 10.46 -8.07
N ASN A 540 -20.45 11.53 -7.39
CA ASN A 540 -20.21 12.84 -8.00
C ASN A 540 -18.73 13.08 -8.28
N ILE A 541 -18.44 13.94 -9.25
CA ILE A 541 -17.07 14.36 -9.59
C ILE A 541 -17.01 15.89 -9.52
N THR A 542 -16.11 16.42 -8.69
CA THR A 542 -15.85 17.86 -8.57
C THR A 542 -14.40 18.17 -8.97
N ILE A 543 -14.24 19.08 -9.92
CA ILE A 543 -12.95 19.52 -10.44
C ILE A 543 -12.81 21.03 -10.23
N ASN A 544 -11.80 21.45 -9.47
CA ASN A 544 -11.39 22.84 -9.32
C ASN A 544 -10.00 23.01 -9.94
N ALA A 545 -9.91 23.75 -11.04
CA ALA A 545 -8.63 23.94 -11.73
C ALA A 545 -8.57 25.20 -12.58
N ASP A 546 -7.43 25.88 -12.68
CA ASP A 546 -7.29 27.00 -13.63
C ASP A 546 -7.50 26.51 -15.08
N THR A 547 -7.04 25.29 -15.40
CA THR A 547 -7.25 24.68 -16.71
C THR A 547 -7.62 23.20 -16.60
N LEU A 548 -8.73 22.83 -17.23
CA LEU A 548 -9.12 21.44 -17.51
C LEU A 548 -8.86 21.10 -18.98
N GLU A 549 -8.09 20.04 -19.23
CA GLU A 549 -7.86 19.45 -20.55
C GLU A 549 -8.38 18.01 -20.62
N ALA A 550 -9.38 17.77 -21.48
CA ALA A 550 -9.85 16.43 -21.84
C ALA A 550 -9.54 16.14 -23.32
N THR A 551 -8.49 15.36 -23.61
CA THR A 551 -7.95 15.23 -24.97
C THR A 551 -7.74 13.79 -25.42
N GLY A 552 -7.73 13.50 -26.73
CA GLY A 552 -7.39 12.16 -27.25
C GLY A 552 -8.30 11.03 -26.74
N GLY A 553 -9.55 11.34 -26.42
CA GLY A 553 -10.53 10.45 -25.81
C GLY A 553 -10.47 10.33 -24.29
N GLY A 554 -9.86 11.29 -23.60
CA GLY A 554 -9.96 11.41 -22.14
C GLY A 554 -11.38 11.74 -21.68
N GLN A 555 -11.88 11.09 -20.63
CA GLN A 555 -13.28 11.21 -20.20
C GLN A 555 -13.45 11.41 -18.68
N VAL A 556 -14.48 12.16 -18.30
CA VAL A 556 -15.00 12.25 -16.92
C VAL A 556 -16.43 11.68 -16.93
N ILE A 557 -16.70 10.71 -16.05
CA ILE A 557 -17.87 9.83 -16.18
C ILE A 557 -18.57 9.62 -14.83
N THR A 558 -19.86 9.94 -14.77
CA THR A 558 -20.79 9.60 -13.67
C THR A 558 -22.00 8.79 -14.15
N THR A 559 -21.94 8.27 -15.39
CA THR A 559 -23.00 7.50 -16.05
C THR A 559 -23.49 6.33 -15.19
N THR A 560 -24.80 6.06 -15.19
CA THR A 560 -25.43 4.90 -14.53
C THR A 560 -25.89 3.85 -15.54
N ARG A 561 -25.91 2.56 -15.13
CA ARG A 561 -26.23 1.42 -16.00
C ARG A 561 -27.56 0.72 -15.71
N ASP A 562 -28.09 0.88 -14.50
CA ASP A 562 -29.27 0.14 -14.01
C ASP A 562 -30.35 1.11 -13.47
N ILE A 563 -31.05 0.79 -12.37
CA ILE A 563 -32.15 1.62 -11.83
C ILE A 563 -31.67 2.92 -11.16
N GLY A 564 -30.42 2.99 -10.69
CA GLY A 564 -29.90 4.16 -9.96
C GLY A 564 -29.71 5.38 -10.86
N ASN A 565 -29.78 6.60 -10.31
CA ASN A 565 -29.55 7.84 -11.07
C ASN A 565 -28.06 8.06 -11.34
N ALA A 566 -27.72 8.72 -12.44
CA ALA A 566 -26.35 9.16 -12.70
C ALA A 566 -25.96 10.33 -11.77
N GLY A 567 -24.67 10.41 -11.44
CA GLY A 567 -24.14 11.44 -10.54
C GLY A 567 -23.89 12.78 -11.23
N GLU A 568 -23.46 13.76 -10.45
CA GLU A 568 -23.15 15.11 -10.88
C GLU A 568 -21.67 15.27 -11.28
N ILE A 569 -21.43 16.03 -12.35
CA ILE A 569 -20.08 16.53 -12.70
C ILE A 569 -20.09 18.05 -12.52
N GLN A 570 -19.27 18.54 -11.59
CA GLN A 570 -19.03 19.97 -11.39
C GLN A 570 -17.60 20.33 -11.79
N VAL A 571 -17.46 21.35 -12.64
CA VAL A 571 -16.15 21.89 -13.05
C VAL A 571 -16.15 23.39 -12.82
N ASN A 572 -15.22 23.86 -11.99
CA ASN A 572 -14.92 25.28 -11.81
C ASN A 572 -13.51 25.55 -12.35
N ALA A 573 -13.39 26.34 -13.43
CA ALA A 573 -12.10 26.57 -14.08
C ALA A 573 -11.97 27.89 -14.83
N ASP A 574 -10.77 28.43 -15.04
CA ASP A 574 -10.62 29.56 -15.97
C ASP A 574 -10.79 29.12 -17.43
N ARG A 575 -10.30 27.91 -17.76
CA ARG A 575 -10.35 27.36 -19.12
C ARG A 575 -10.70 25.88 -19.14
N VAL A 576 -11.68 25.52 -19.98
CA VAL A 576 -12.03 24.13 -20.29
C VAL A 576 -11.77 23.84 -21.77
N ASN A 577 -10.86 22.92 -22.04
CA ASN A 577 -10.50 22.47 -23.38
C ASN A 577 -10.80 20.98 -23.55
N ILE A 578 -11.76 20.64 -24.41
CA ILE A 578 -12.13 19.26 -24.72
C ILE A 578 -11.93 19.02 -26.22
N SER A 579 -11.11 18.02 -26.60
CA SER A 579 -10.84 17.76 -28.01
C SER A 579 -10.50 16.32 -28.36
N GLY A 580 -10.87 15.92 -29.57
CA GLY A 580 -10.43 14.67 -30.18
C GLY A 580 -11.16 13.43 -29.65
N SER A 581 -10.68 12.29 -30.11
CA SER A 581 -11.22 10.97 -29.77
C SER A 581 -10.09 9.94 -29.64
N ASP A 582 -10.35 8.90 -28.87
CA ASP A 582 -9.46 7.76 -28.66
C ASP A 582 -9.53 6.84 -29.90
N PRO A 583 -8.46 6.78 -30.72
CA PRO A 583 -8.46 5.98 -31.94
C PRO A 583 -8.50 4.48 -31.65
N THR A 584 -8.30 4.10 -30.40
CA THR A 584 -8.07 2.73 -29.97
C THR A 584 -9.32 2.08 -29.39
N TYR A 585 -10.30 2.88 -28.97
CA TYR A 585 -11.54 2.46 -28.34
C TYR A 585 -12.23 1.29 -29.04
N ARG A 586 -12.40 1.34 -30.38
CA ARG A 586 -13.08 0.27 -31.13
C ARG A 586 -12.33 -1.07 -31.04
N SER A 587 -11.01 -1.04 -31.18
CA SER A 587 -10.17 -2.23 -31.09
C SER A 587 -10.20 -2.83 -29.67
N ARG A 588 -10.22 -1.95 -28.67
CA ARG A 588 -10.38 -2.32 -27.25
C ARG A 588 -11.72 -3.01 -27.00
N VAL A 589 -12.82 -2.42 -27.43
CA VAL A 589 -14.16 -3.01 -27.30
C VAL A 589 -14.25 -4.36 -28.02
N GLN A 590 -13.67 -4.48 -29.21
CA GLN A 590 -13.67 -5.75 -29.95
C GLN A 590 -12.92 -6.85 -29.19
N LYS A 591 -11.78 -6.51 -28.58
CA LYS A 591 -10.92 -7.46 -27.86
C LYS A 591 -11.49 -7.85 -26.48
N PHE A 592 -11.98 -6.89 -25.70
CA PHE A 592 -12.32 -7.10 -24.29
C PHE A 592 -13.82 -7.04 -23.95
N LYS A 593 -14.67 -6.73 -24.94
CA LYS A 593 -16.12 -6.50 -24.78
C LYS A 593 -16.44 -5.22 -24.01
N LEU A 594 -17.68 -4.75 -24.16
CA LEU A 594 -18.17 -3.48 -23.59
C LEU A 594 -18.17 -3.47 -22.06
N ASP A 595 -18.44 -4.61 -21.42
CA ASP A 595 -18.52 -4.66 -19.95
C ASP A 595 -17.17 -4.45 -19.25
N THR A 596 -16.07 -4.51 -20.02
CA THR A 596 -14.72 -4.27 -19.52
C THR A 596 -14.21 -2.87 -19.91
N VAL A 597 -14.61 -2.36 -21.08
CA VAL A 597 -14.24 -1.01 -21.56
C VAL A 597 -15.30 0.00 -21.16
N ARG A 598 -15.08 0.69 -20.03
CA ARG A 598 -16.05 1.60 -19.41
C ARG A 598 -16.16 3.00 -20.04
N ASN A 599 -15.48 3.25 -21.14
CA ASN A 599 -15.57 4.53 -21.85
C ASN A 599 -16.95 4.72 -22.51
N GLN A 600 -17.46 5.95 -22.50
CA GLN A 600 -18.73 6.35 -23.13
C GLN A 600 -18.55 6.64 -24.63
N GLY A 601 -18.00 5.66 -25.35
CA GLY A 601 -17.54 5.83 -26.73
C GLY A 601 -16.10 6.33 -26.82
N ALA A 602 -15.67 6.70 -28.04
CA ALA A 602 -14.30 7.14 -28.30
C ALA A 602 -14.04 8.63 -28.01
N ALA A 603 -15.07 9.47 -28.00
CA ALA A 603 -14.87 10.92 -27.92
C ALA A 603 -14.33 11.36 -26.55
N SER A 604 -13.52 12.42 -26.52
CA SER A 604 -13.21 13.12 -25.28
C SER A 604 -14.45 13.81 -24.74
N GLY A 605 -14.61 13.89 -23.42
CA GLY A 605 -15.80 14.56 -22.89
C GLY A 605 -16.13 14.39 -21.41
N LEU A 606 -17.24 15.03 -21.06
CA LEU A 606 -17.92 14.89 -19.77
C LEU A 606 -19.23 14.15 -20.00
N PHE A 607 -19.48 13.09 -19.23
CA PHE A 607 -20.59 12.17 -19.47
C PHE A 607 -21.32 11.84 -18.16
N ALA A 608 -22.55 12.33 -18.02
CA ALA A 608 -23.46 11.98 -16.94
C ALA A 608 -24.73 11.33 -17.51
N ASN A 609 -24.53 10.31 -18.34
CA ASN A 609 -25.60 9.67 -19.13
C ASN A 609 -26.32 8.56 -18.34
N THR A 610 -27.36 7.99 -18.95
CA THR A 610 -27.86 6.65 -18.59
C THR A 610 -27.70 5.66 -19.76
N GLU A 611 -27.37 4.40 -19.47
CA GLU A 611 -27.25 3.35 -20.50
C GLU A 611 -28.61 2.78 -20.93
N SER A 612 -28.66 2.01 -22.03
CA SER A 612 -29.90 1.59 -22.71
C SER A 612 -30.88 0.77 -21.88
N ASN A 613 -30.41 0.13 -20.81
CA ASN A 613 -31.24 -0.67 -19.91
C ASN A 613 -31.56 0.06 -18.59
N SER A 614 -31.09 1.30 -18.44
CA SER A 614 -31.29 2.08 -17.22
C SER A 614 -32.73 2.59 -17.09
N VAL A 615 -33.22 2.64 -15.86
CA VAL A 615 -34.51 3.27 -15.50
C VAL A 615 -34.29 4.56 -14.70
N GLY A 616 -33.07 4.80 -14.21
CA GLY A 616 -32.69 6.03 -13.52
C GLY A 616 -32.65 7.24 -14.45
N ASP A 617 -32.68 8.42 -13.85
CA ASP A 617 -32.58 9.69 -14.56
C ASP A 617 -31.10 10.02 -14.90
N GLY A 618 -30.90 10.78 -15.99
CA GLY A 618 -29.61 11.34 -16.36
C GLY A 618 -29.08 12.29 -15.29
N GLY A 619 -27.75 12.38 -15.20
CA GLY A 619 -27.07 13.19 -14.19
C GLY A 619 -27.00 14.66 -14.60
N ASN A 620 -26.42 15.49 -13.73
CA ASN A 620 -26.24 16.91 -14.01
C ASN A 620 -24.78 17.23 -14.34
N ILE A 621 -24.59 18.20 -15.22
CA ILE A 621 -23.27 18.74 -15.54
C ILE A 621 -23.31 20.26 -15.33
N PHE A 622 -22.48 20.74 -14.41
CA PHE A 622 -22.29 22.17 -14.11
C PHE A 622 -20.87 22.58 -14.52
N LEU A 623 -20.74 23.53 -15.45
CA LEU A 623 -19.44 24.14 -15.77
C LEU A 623 -19.53 25.65 -15.55
N ASP A 624 -18.61 26.15 -14.73
CA ASP A 624 -18.32 27.56 -14.56
C ASP A 624 -16.90 27.81 -15.07
N ALA A 625 -16.78 28.53 -16.20
CA ALA A 625 -15.48 28.90 -16.74
C ALA A 625 -15.45 30.11 -17.67
N ASN A 626 -14.40 30.93 -17.61
CA ASN A 626 -14.24 32.08 -18.52
C ASN A 626 -14.25 31.64 -20.01
N THR A 627 -13.61 30.52 -20.33
CA THR A 627 -13.58 29.99 -21.71
C THR A 627 -13.79 28.49 -21.76
N ILE A 628 -14.81 28.07 -22.52
CA ILE A 628 -15.12 26.67 -22.82
C ILE A 628 -14.95 26.42 -24.31
N THR A 629 -14.12 25.44 -24.66
CA THR A 629 -13.84 25.06 -26.05
C THR A 629 -13.99 23.56 -26.24
N LEU A 630 -14.94 23.16 -27.08
CA LEU A 630 -15.15 21.77 -27.53
C LEU A 630 -14.77 21.68 -29.01
N GLN A 631 -13.86 20.78 -29.36
CA GLN A 631 -13.38 20.60 -30.73
C GLN A 631 -13.30 19.13 -31.13
N ASP A 632 -13.27 18.87 -32.44
CA ASP A 632 -12.86 17.57 -33.00
C ASP A 632 -13.62 16.38 -32.41
N GLU A 633 -14.94 16.37 -32.54
CA GLU A 633 -15.87 15.34 -32.03
C GLU A 633 -16.06 15.29 -30.51
N ALA A 634 -15.49 16.24 -29.75
CA ALA A 634 -15.68 16.38 -28.31
C ALA A 634 -17.15 16.45 -27.89
N ARG A 635 -17.46 15.89 -26.72
CA ARG A 635 -18.83 15.75 -26.21
C ARG A 635 -18.99 16.22 -24.77
N ILE A 636 -20.12 16.84 -24.48
CA ILE A 636 -20.65 16.98 -23.12
C ILE A 636 -22.09 16.49 -23.17
N THR A 637 -22.42 15.44 -22.42
CA THR A 637 -23.72 14.78 -22.55
C THR A 637 -24.32 14.35 -21.22
N VAL A 638 -25.65 14.49 -21.13
CA VAL A 638 -26.51 14.01 -20.04
C VAL A 638 -27.68 13.19 -20.61
N ASP A 639 -27.37 12.42 -21.66
CA ASP A 639 -28.36 11.69 -22.45
C ASP A 639 -28.98 10.55 -21.64
N SER A 640 -30.29 10.34 -21.79
CA SER A 640 -30.97 9.16 -21.27
C SER A 640 -31.23 8.16 -22.39
N ASN A 641 -30.39 7.13 -22.47
CA ASN A 641 -30.59 6.03 -23.42
C ASN A 641 -31.58 4.99 -22.89
N GLY A 642 -31.95 5.09 -21.61
CA GLY A 642 -32.92 4.22 -20.94
C GLY A 642 -34.35 4.76 -20.96
N ARG A 643 -35.12 4.42 -19.92
CA ARG A 643 -36.50 4.89 -19.72
C ARG A 643 -36.62 6.15 -18.85
N GLY A 644 -35.55 6.52 -18.14
CA GLY A 644 -35.52 7.71 -17.29
C GLY A 644 -35.46 9.03 -18.06
N ARG A 645 -35.57 10.15 -17.35
CA ARG A 645 -35.50 11.49 -17.95
C ARG A 645 -34.07 11.83 -18.35
N GLY A 646 -33.91 12.67 -19.37
CA GLY A 646 -32.62 13.30 -19.65
C GLY A 646 -32.19 14.21 -18.48
N GLY A 647 -30.88 14.35 -18.28
CA GLY A 647 -30.32 15.20 -17.22
C GLY A 647 -30.27 16.69 -17.58
N ASN A 648 -29.54 17.48 -16.80
CA ASN A 648 -29.36 18.91 -17.05
C ASN A 648 -27.90 19.29 -17.32
N ILE A 649 -27.69 20.21 -18.25
CA ILE A 649 -26.40 20.86 -18.46
C ILE A 649 -26.58 22.35 -18.20
N ASP A 650 -25.87 22.86 -17.20
CA ASP A 650 -25.80 24.29 -16.90
C ASP A 650 -24.37 24.79 -17.16
N LEU A 651 -24.20 25.66 -18.15
CA LEU A 651 -22.91 26.22 -18.56
C LEU A 651 -22.90 27.74 -18.34
N GLU A 652 -21.95 28.23 -17.57
CA GLU A 652 -21.64 29.64 -17.38
C GLU A 652 -20.25 29.95 -17.96
N ALA A 653 -20.17 30.86 -18.93
CA ALA A 653 -18.91 31.25 -19.54
C ALA A 653 -18.94 32.61 -20.24
N ASP A 654 -17.80 33.28 -20.38
CA ASP A 654 -17.69 34.43 -21.29
C ASP A 654 -17.69 33.96 -22.75
N ILE A 655 -16.92 32.91 -23.05
CA ILE A 655 -16.76 32.38 -24.41
C ILE A 655 -17.03 30.88 -24.44
N LEU A 656 -18.00 30.46 -25.25
CA LEU A 656 -18.29 29.07 -25.57
C LEU A 656 -18.08 28.82 -27.07
N THR A 657 -17.09 27.97 -27.40
CA THR A 657 -16.81 27.54 -28.79
C THR A 657 -17.07 26.06 -28.97
N LEU A 658 -17.96 25.71 -29.90
CA LEU A 658 -18.22 24.36 -30.38
C LEU A 658 -17.80 24.25 -31.83
N ASP A 659 -16.78 23.44 -32.10
CA ASP A 659 -16.11 23.38 -33.39
C ASP A 659 -15.87 21.95 -33.89
N ASN A 660 -15.93 21.76 -35.19
CA ASN A 660 -15.63 20.50 -35.87
C ASN A 660 -16.34 19.26 -35.28
N ARG A 661 -17.68 19.23 -35.42
CA ARG A 661 -18.55 18.14 -34.93
C ARG A 661 -18.56 17.98 -33.40
N ALA A 662 -18.26 19.04 -32.66
CA ALA A 662 -18.49 19.08 -31.21
C ALA A 662 -19.98 18.95 -30.89
N PHE A 663 -20.32 18.30 -29.77
CA PHE A 663 -21.71 17.99 -29.44
C PHE A 663 -22.04 18.22 -27.96
N LEU A 664 -23.08 19.03 -27.73
CA LEU A 664 -23.73 19.19 -26.41
C LEU A 664 -25.10 18.54 -26.47
N SER A 665 -25.39 17.61 -25.55
CA SER A 665 -26.59 16.76 -25.67
C SER A 665 -27.27 16.48 -24.34
N ALA A 666 -28.59 16.61 -24.33
CA ALA A 666 -29.49 16.16 -23.28
C ALA A 666 -30.68 15.42 -23.93
N GLU A 667 -30.37 14.51 -24.85
CA GLU A 667 -31.34 13.73 -25.62
C GLU A 667 -31.90 12.58 -24.77
N THR A 668 -33.14 12.17 -25.04
CA THR A 668 -33.77 11.02 -24.38
C THR A 668 -34.54 10.15 -25.37
N LEU A 669 -34.62 8.85 -25.07
CA LEU A 669 -35.58 7.94 -25.72
C LEU A 669 -36.98 7.97 -25.07
N SER A 670 -37.12 8.65 -23.93
CA SER A 670 -38.38 8.80 -23.19
C SER A 670 -39.23 9.98 -23.70
N ASP A 671 -40.36 10.24 -23.04
CA ASP A 671 -41.29 11.34 -23.35
C ASP A 671 -40.88 12.69 -22.73
N ARG A 672 -39.77 12.73 -21.95
CA ARG A 672 -39.27 13.93 -21.24
C ARG A 672 -37.78 14.16 -21.49
N GLY A 673 -37.49 15.13 -22.36
CA GLY A 673 -36.12 15.57 -22.67
C GLY A 673 -35.38 16.15 -21.46
N GLY A 674 -34.05 16.18 -21.54
CA GLY A 674 -33.24 16.93 -20.58
C GLY A 674 -33.18 18.42 -20.91
N ASN A 675 -32.58 19.21 -20.02
CA ASN A 675 -32.44 20.65 -20.21
C ASN A 675 -30.99 21.05 -20.46
N ILE A 676 -30.82 22.08 -21.28
CA ILE A 676 -29.52 22.75 -21.46
C ILE A 676 -29.75 24.24 -21.20
N THR A 677 -29.03 24.79 -20.22
CA THR A 677 -28.98 26.21 -19.90
C THR A 677 -27.60 26.75 -20.24
N LEU A 678 -27.54 27.78 -21.08
CA LEU A 678 -26.29 28.45 -21.46
C LEU A 678 -26.36 29.91 -21.03
N SER A 679 -25.51 30.30 -20.08
CA SER A 679 -25.29 31.68 -19.63
C SER A 679 -23.98 32.18 -20.22
N ILE A 680 -24.05 32.85 -21.38
CA ILE A 680 -22.87 33.27 -22.14
C ILE A 680 -22.70 34.79 -22.13
N GLY A 681 -21.54 35.26 -21.62
CA GLY A 681 -21.22 36.68 -21.51
C GLY A 681 -20.96 37.36 -22.86
N ASP A 682 -19.99 36.83 -23.62
CA ASP A 682 -19.44 37.50 -24.81
C ASP A 682 -19.75 36.76 -26.12
N LEU A 683 -19.40 35.48 -26.24
CA LEU A 683 -19.44 34.77 -27.53
C LEU A 683 -19.85 33.30 -27.42
N LEU A 684 -20.95 32.96 -28.10
CA LEU A 684 -21.29 31.59 -28.48
C LEU A 684 -20.95 31.35 -29.96
N LEU A 685 -19.94 30.52 -30.23
CA LEU A 685 -19.51 30.15 -31.59
C LEU A 685 -19.81 28.68 -31.90
N LEU A 686 -20.75 28.43 -32.81
CA LEU A 686 -21.08 27.10 -33.34
C LEU A 686 -20.66 27.01 -34.82
N ARG A 687 -19.74 26.10 -35.17
CA ARG A 687 -19.31 25.95 -36.58
C ARG A 687 -18.86 24.53 -36.93
N ARG A 688 -18.72 24.26 -38.24
CA ARG A 688 -18.23 22.98 -38.80
C ARG A 688 -19.00 21.75 -38.28
N ASN A 689 -20.32 21.77 -38.44
CA ASN A 689 -21.26 20.69 -38.08
C ASN A 689 -21.32 20.35 -36.58
N SER A 690 -20.93 21.27 -35.71
CA SER A 690 -21.19 21.14 -34.27
C SER A 690 -22.67 21.31 -33.94
N ARG A 691 -23.13 20.69 -32.86
CA ARG A 691 -24.57 20.58 -32.50
C ARG A 691 -24.82 20.82 -31.01
N ILE A 692 -26.01 21.32 -30.71
CA ILE A 692 -26.62 21.38 -29.37
C ILE A 692 -28.01 20.74 -29.51
N SER A 693 -28.37 19.78 -28.65
CA SER A 693 -29.63 19.03 -28.78
C SER A 693 -30.24 18.66 -27.43
N THR A 694 -31.58 18.73 -27.33
CA THR A 694 -32.37 18.32 -26.17
C THR A 694 -33.51 17.36 -26.55
N THR A 695 -33.40 16.69 -27.70
CA THR A 695 -34.53 15.96 -28.34
C THR A 695 -35.12 14.83 -27.47
N ALA A 696 -36.46 14.69 -27.48
CA ALA A 696 -37.22 13.59 -26.86
C ALA A 696 -38.16 12.91 -27.89
N GLN A 697 -38.48 11.61 -27.73
CA GLN A 697 -39.31 10.82 -28.67
C GLN A 697 -40.83 11.17 -28.64
N GLY A 698 -41.23 12.44 -28.49
CA GLY A 698 -42.63 12.81 -28.71
C GLY A 698 -43.15 14.15 -28.16
N MET A 699 -42.49 14.81 -27.20
CA MET A 699 -42.92 16.13 -26.68
C MET A 699 -41.86 16.78 -25.76
N VAL A 700 -42.08 18.07 -25.46
CA VAL A 700 -41.35 19.06 -24.62
C VAL A 700 -39.91 18.72 -24.22
N ALA A 701 -38.99 19.49 -24.79
CA ALA A 701 -37.63 19.68 -24.33
C ALA A 701 -37.33 21.17 -24.24
N MET A 702 -36.51 21.60 -23.28
CA MET A 702 -36.20 23.02 -23.07
C MET A 702 -34.72 23.29 -23.33
N LEU A 703 -34.45 24.20 -24.26
CA LEU A 703 -33.14 24.82 -24.44
C LEU A 703 -33.28 26.28 -24.04
N ARG A 704 -32.55 26.72 -23.00
CA ARG A 704 -32.57 28.10 -22.52
C ARG A 704 -31.21 28.76 -22.80
N LEU A 705 -31.25 29.90 -23.48
CA LEU A 705 -30.06 30.70 -23.81
C LEU A 705 -30.19 32.08 -23.17
N MET A 706 -29.27 32.45 -22.29
CA MET A 706 -29.21 33.75 -21.62
C MET A 706 -27.91 34.45 -22.03
N LEU A 707 -28.03 35.61 -22.71
CA LEU A 707 -26.92 36.42 -23.21
C LEU A 707 -26.93 37.79 -22.53
N VAL A 708 -25.87 38.15 -21.81
CA VAL A 708 -25.83 39.36 -20.96
C VAL A 708 -25.59 40.65 -21.76
N PHE A 709 -25.08 40.58 -22.99
CA PHE A 709 -25.01 41.73 -23.90
C PHE A 709 -25.40 41.37 -25.33
N LEU A 710 -26.64 41.66 -25.71
CA LEU A 710 -26.99 41.83 -27.12
C LEU A 710 -26.48 43.19 -27.62
N ARG A 711 -25.17 43.34 -27.88
CA ARG A 711 -24.70 44.45 -28.71
C ARG A 711 -25.10 44.19 -30.16
N LEU A 712 -26.29 44.64 -30.52
CA LEU A 712 -26.74 44.83 -31.89
C LEU A 712 -25.88 45.91 -32.58
N PHE A 713 -24.66 45.54 -32.97
CA PHE A 713 -23.94 46.20 -34.06
C PHE A 713 -23.50 45.11 -35.04
N GLN A 714 -24.42 44.79 -35.96
CA GLN A 714 -24.23 44.00 -37.19
C GLN A 714 -23.23 42.82 -37.17
N ARG A 715 -23.80 41.59 -37.25
CA ARG A 715 -23.15 40.27 -37.52
C ARG A 715 -22.46 39.64 -36.31
N LYS A 716 -22.75 38.43 -35.81
CA LYS A 716 -23.47 37.23 -36.31
C LYS A 716 -23.72 36.29 -35.11
N ILE A 717 -24.95 35.81 -34.90
CA ILE A 717 -25.15 34.39 -34.60
C ILE A 717 -24.81 33.67 -35.92
N ALA A 718 -23.66 33.02 -36.02
CA ALA A 718 -23.22 32.37 -37.25
C ALA A 718 -23.80 30.95 -37.37
N ILE A 719 -25.13 30.80 -37.34
CA ILE A 719 -25.79 29.55 -37.72
C ILE A 719 -25.73 29.45 -39.26
N LEU A 720 -24.73 28.73 -39.78
CA LEU A 720 -24.66 28.36 -41.19
C LEU A 720 -25.40 27.03 -41.38
N GLN A 721 -26.74 27.08 -41.55
CA GLN A 721 -27.70 26.08 -42.09
C GLN A 721 -29.00 26.00 -41.25
N PRO A 722 -30.19 25.77 -41.85
CA PRO A 722 -31.47 25.98 -41.17
C PRO A 722 -31.79 24.85 -40.18
N MET A 723 -32.10 25.22 -38.93
CA MET A 723 -32.77 24.34 -37.96
C MET A 723 -34.13 24.97 -37.57
N PRO A 724 -35.17 24.16 -37.28
CA PRO A 724 -36.41 24.65 -36.71
C PRO A 724 -36.22 24.87 -35.21
N LEU A 725 -35.83 26.09 -34.81
CA LEU A 725 -35.79 26.51 -33.41
C LEU A 725 -37.14 27.14 -33.02
N LYS A 726 -37.76 26.65 -31.95
CA LYS A 726 -38.80 27.38 -31.22
C LYS A 726 -38.09 28.01 -30.01
N VAL A 727 -37.78 29.29 -30.11
CA VAL A 727 -37.26 30.11 -29.00
C VAL A 727 -38.50 30.70 -28.32
N GLU A 728 -38.71 30.41 -27.04
CA GLU A 728 -39.65 31.16 -26.20
C GLU A 728 -38.82 32.17 -25.39
N GLU A 729 -39.04 33.47 -25.66
CA GLU A 729 -38.55 34.58 -24.86
C GLU A 729 -39.56 34.83 -23.72
N ASP A 730 -39.10 34.92 -22.48
CA ASP A 730 -39.81 35.57 -21.37
C ASP A 730 -39.06 36.86 -20.98
#